data_AF-A0A979GVZ4-F1
#
_entry.id   AF-A0A979GVZ4-F1
#
_cell.length_a   1.000
_cell.length_b   1.000
_cell.length_c   1.000
_cell.angle_alpha   90.00
_cell.angle_beta   90.00
_cell.angle_gamma   90.00
#
_symmetry.space_group_name_H-M   'P 1'
#
loop_
_entity.id
_entity.type
_entity.pdbx_description
1 polymer ?
#
loop_
_entity_poly.entity_id
_entity_poly.type
_entity_poly.pdbx_seq_one_letter_code
_entity_poly.pdbx_strand_id
1 'polypeptide(L)'
;MRKLLLLATALLCSTLSFAQDYWRPHTDGARISTDKAVARLAFPTEFKLFDLNFTPFRDQAFRSVGNKSAHATIISLPNADGQIEQFEITEASNFEPALQARFPDIRAFSGKGITDKYATLKLSISPEGIQTTVFRTGKENEFIEPYSADHTVYTVFKKRANTLPWKCSTPEQQLATDIGSRIPDVAGRSTGDAKTLRLAQSVTAEYSNYFGATSASQVALVLAAVNATLTRCNGVYEKDLAIHLNLVASTTSVFYYNASTDPYSSASSGAGGAWNGELQSTLNSVIGAANYDIGHLFGASGGGGNAGCIGCICVDNSKGSGFTSPADAIPQGDNFDIDYVVHEVGHQLGANHTFSMSNEGTGVNVEPGSGITIMGYAGITSQDLAPHSIDIFHAASIAQIQANLATKSCPVTTVISGNNATPVVSAGGNFTIPISTPFVLTGSATDANPSDVLTYAWEQFDNASSSQTGSSSVASPTKATGPNWISLPPVTSPTRYFPKLATVLAGNLVSGPLTGGDAGANTEALSAVSRTLRFRLTVRDNAPYSSTAPVTIGQTNFSDMTVTVSNTSGPFSVTAPNTAVSWAGNSSQNITWNVANTTASPVSCANVKISISTDGGNTFSTLVSSTPNDGSQSVIIPNTPTTTARIKVESVGNIFFDISNTNFTIVSGSSCTSPTGLSDSAITATSATITWADVSGAVSYDVDYKAVADTTWISAAAGITVTGVNLTGLLAGHTYDYRVRSHCASDSSSYAVGQLTTTPSASCSAPGGLSSTSVTTTAAVISWTAVSGALSYDVDYKPAASATWINVQAGATATFANLTGLTATTTYDWRVRTNCSDGNGAYASAQFTTQTPPTCANNKDTATNGNTAGAATIPFNTDITGLISPSGDIDHYKFVITTAGTITITLGTLPGDYDLKLLNSAGTQLAISQAGGTSSETISRNMTPGTYYAQVYGYNGANSTTSCYTLRVQLGTASRSTDVSSGDLPKVAVFPNPANNVVNVNLTGFKGKSAVTMYDVNGRVVLRREMNPVNTQLDISTLPTGVYILKIRNGAKEVNMTKIIKQ
;
A
#
# COMPACT_ATOMS: atom_id res chain seq x y z
N MET A 1 19.32 -37.19 -35.15
CA MET A 1 20.25 -36.03 -35.17
C MET A 1 19.88 -34.94 -34.16
N ARG A 2 18.64 -34.38 -34.09
CA ARG A 2 18.35 -33.24 -33.18
C ARG A 2 18.60 -33.44 -31.66
N LYS A 3 18.58 -34.68 -31.12
CA LYS A 3 18.85 -34.93 -29.68
C LYS A 3 20.34 -35.00 -29.29
N LEU A 4 21.27 -35.23 -30.22
CA LEU A 4 22.71 -35.23 -29.88
C LEU A 4 23.32 -33.82 -29.83
N LEU A 5 22.72 -32.85 -30.54
CA LEU A 5 23.28 -31.50 -30.60
C LEU A 5 23.10 -30.71 -29.28
N LEU A 6 21.98 -30.89 -28.58
CA LEU A 6 21.74 -30.27 -27.27
C LEU A 6 22.66 -30.80 -26.16
N LEU A 7 23.10 -32.05 -26.24
CA LEU A 7 24.05 -32.60 -25.27
C LEU A 7 25.47 -32.03 -25.49
N ALA A 8 25.82 -31.69 -26.73
CA ALA A 8 27.09 -31.06 -27.06
C ALA A 8 27.14 -29.59 -26.60
N THR A 9 26.09 -28.79 -26.80
CA THR A 9 26.06 -27.41 -26.28
C THR A 9 25.96 -27.33 -24.76
N ALA A 10 25.34 -28.32 -24.10
CA ALA A 10 25.33 -28.38 -22.64
C ALA A 10 26.72 -28.63 -22.02
N LEU A 11 27.57 -29.44 -22.67
CA LEU A 11 28.94 -29.75 -22.20
C LEU A 11 29.99 -28.69 -22.58
N LEU A 12 29.64 -27.69 -23.38
CA LEU A 12 30.55 -26.61 -23.81
C LEU A 12 30.37 -25.29 -23.02
N CYS A 13 29.40 -25.23 -22.10
CA CYS A 13 29.27 -24.14 -21.12
C CYS A 13 29.85 -24.48 -19.74
N SER A 14 30.45 -25.66 -19.54
CA SER A 14 30.99 -26.11 -18.26
C SER A 14 32.52 -25.93 -18.14
N THR A 15 33.06 -24.84 -18.68
CA THR A 15 34.50 -24.52 -18.59
C THR A 15 34.84 -23.76 -17.31
N LEU A 16 35.25 -24.51 -16.29
CA LEU A 16 36.18 -24.07 -15.23
C LEU A 16 35.73 -22.95 -14.26
N SER A 17 34.56 -23.10 -13.64
CA SER A 17 34.30 -22.47 -12.33
C SER A 17 34.80 -23.37 -11.18
N PHE A 18 36.11 -23.64 -11.14
CA PHE A 18 36.74 -24.10 -9.90
C PHE A 18 36.76 -22.93 -8.91
N ALA A 19 36.30 -23.16 -7.68
CA ALA A 19 36.64 -22.25 -6.58
C ALA A 19 38.16 -22.28 -6.41
N GLN A 20 38.82 -21.15 -6.65
CA GLN A 20 40.27 -21.04 -6.54
C GLN A 20 40.62 -20.78 -5.07
N ASP A 21 40.91 -21.86 -4.36
CA ASP A 21 41.08 -21.89 -2.91
C ASP A 21 42.46 -21.32 -2.51
N TYR A 22 42.61 -20.00 -2.64
CA TYR A 22 43.83 -19.25 -2.30
C TYR A 22 44.07 -19.14 -0.80
N TRP A 23 43.00 -19.25 -0.01
CA TRP A 23 42.97 -18.96 1.42
C TRP A 23 42.45 -20.16 2.17
N ARG A 24 43.13 -20.55 3.25
CA ARG A 24 42.63 -21.56 4.20
C ARG A 24 42.72 -21.01 5.63
N PRO A 25 41.75 -21.27 6.51
CA PRO A 25 41.88 -20.93 7.93
C PRO A 25 43.16 -21.57 8.51
N HIS A 26 43.96 -20.78 9.22
CA HIS A 26 45.15 -21.28 9.88
C HIS A 26 44.73 -22.19 11.04
N THR A 27 45.24 -23.42 11.05
CA THR A 27 44.81 -24.49 11.98
C THR A 27 45.98 -25.18 12.68
N ASP A 28 47.21 -24.71 12.49
CA ASP A 28 48.36 -25.19 13.26
C ASP A 28 48.32 -24.61 14.69
N GLY A 29 48.77 -25.41 15.66
CA GLY A 29 48.98 -24.99 17.05
C GLY A 29 50.42 -24.53 17.33
N ALA A 30 51.30 -24.56 16.33
CA ALA A 30 52.67 -24.09 16.42
C ALA A 30 52.75 -22.60 16.78
N ARG A 31 53.78 -22.22 17.55
CA ARG A 31 54.01 -20.82 17.91
C ARG A 31 54.57 -20.04 16.71
N ILE A 32 53.70 -19.25 16.07
CA ILE A 32 54.06 -18.31 15.01
C ILE A 32 55.07 -17.28 15.55
N SER A 33 56.11 -16.96 14.75
CA SER A 33 56.92 -15.76 14.92
C SER A 33 56.21 -14.60 14.23
N THR A 34 55.77 -13.61 14.99
CA THR A 34 54.91 -12.52 14.50
C THR A 34 55.68 -11.44 13.75
N ASP A 35 55.06 -10.82 12.75
CA ASP A 35 55.61 -9.65 12.06
C ASP A 35 55.75 -8.43 13.02
N LYS A 36 56.63 -7.49 12.67
CA LYS A 36 56.84 -6.22 13.39
C LYS A 36 55.54 -5.41 13.54
N ALA A 37 54.65 -5.45 12.55
CA ALA A 37 53.35 -4.77 12.56
C ALA A 37 52.45 -5.22 13.72
N VAL A 38 52.61 -6.46 14.21
CA VAL A 38 51.80 -7.05 15.29
C VAL A 38 52.10 -6.41 16.64
N ALA A 39 53.24 -5.72 16.78
CA ALA A 39 53.62 -5.03 18.00
C ALA A 39 53.00 -3.63 18.16
N ARG A 40 52.24 -3.13 17.17
CA ARG A 40 51.62 -1.78 17.24
C ARG A 40 50.57 -1.71 18.33
N LEU A 41 50.49 -0.58 19.03
CA LEU A 41 49.57 -0.44 20.18
C LEU A 41 48.09 -0.58 19.77
N ALA A 42 47.80 -0.27 18.51
CA ALA A 42 46.48 -0.40 17.90
C ALA A 42 46.17 -1.77 17.28
N PHE A 43 47.02 -2.79 17.44
CA PHE A 43 46.78 -4.11 16.84
C PHE A 43 45.47 -4.74 17.39
N PRO A 44 44.64 -5.39 16.56
CA PRO A 44 43.41 -6.04 17.00
C PRO A 44 43.67 -7.12 18.06
N THR A 45 42.81 -7.20 19.08
CA THR A 45 42.72 -8.37 19.98
C THR A 45 41.75 -9.44 19.48
N GLU A 46 40.89 -9.09 18.54
CA GLU A 46 39.90 -9.97 17.91
C GLU A 46 40.18 -10.01 16.41
N PHE A 47 40.65 -11.17 15.94
CA PHE A 47 41.03 -11.40 14.56
C PHE A 47 40.95 -12.89 14.22
N LYS A 48 41.01 -13.22 12.93
CA LYS A 48 41.14 -14.60 12.43
C LYS A 48 42.44 -14.74 11.64
N LEU A 49 43.05 -15.92 11.69
CA LEU A 49 44.28 -16.23 10.97
C LEU A 49 44.00 -17.11 9.74
N PHE A 50 44.66 -16.80 8.64
CA PHE A 50 44.56 -17.53 7.37
C PHE A 50 45.93 -17.71 6.72
N ASP A 51 46.18 -18.87 6.11
CA ASP A 51 47.35 -19.06 5.23
C ASP A 51 46.99 -18.60 3.81
N LEU A 52 47.93 -17.91 3.15
CA LEU A 52 47.79 -17.47 1.76
C LEU A 52 48.67 -18.29 0.81
N ASN A 53 48.05 -18.90 -0.20
CA ASN A 53 48.75 -19.43 -1.36
C ASN A 53 49.13 -18.29 -2.33
N PHE A 54 50.21 -17.57 -1.99
CA PHE A 54 50.53 -16.26 -2.55
C PHE A 54 50.75 -16.24 -4.06
N THR A 55 51.56 -17.14 -4.63
CA THR A 55 51.91 -17.07 -6.06
C THR A 55 50.68 -17.23 -6.97
N PRO A 56 49.80 -18.24 -6.80
CA PRO A 56 48.56 -18.32 -7.57
C PRO A 56 47.61 -17.14 -7.37
N PHE A 57 47.54 -16.55 -6.16
CA PHE A 57 46.72 -15.37 -5.88
C PHE A 57 47.24 -14.13 -6.64
N ARG A 58 48.55 -13.87 -6.56
CA ARG A 58 49.23 -12.81 -7.33
C ARG A 58 48.98 -12.98 -8.83
N ASP A 59 49.19 -14.19 -9.35
CA ASP A 59 49.07 -14.50 -10.78
C ASP A 59 47.62 -14.42 -11.29
N GLN A 60 46.62 -14.46 -10.40
CA GLN A 60 45.22 -14.20 -10.71
C GLN A 60 44.90 -12.70 -10.70
N ALA A 61 45.42 -11.96 -9.70
CA ALA A 61 45.26 -10.51 -9.61
C ALA A 61 45.95 -9.77 -10.76
N PHE A 62 47.15 -10.23 -11.16
CA PHE A 62 47.94 -9.62 -12.23
C PHE A 62 47.35 -9.84 -13.63
N ARG A 63 46.23 -10.55 -13.79
CA ARG A 63 45.55 -10.74 -15.09
C ARG A 63 44.92 -9.46 -15.66
N SER A 64 44.59 -8.50 -14.79
CA SER A 64 44.09 -7.18 -15.19
C SER A 64 45.20 -6.16 -15.49
N VAL A 65 46.46 -6.49 -15.20
CA VAL A 65 47.61 -5.59 -15.41
C VAL A 65 47.89 -5.42 -16.90
N GLY A 66 47.83 -4.18 -17.41
CA GLY A 66 48.17 -3.80 -18.78
C GLY A 66 47.35 -4.44 -19.93
N ASN A 67 46.38 -5.31 -19.63
CA ASN A 67 45.67 -6.11 -20.64
C ASN A 67 44.40 -5.42 -21.18
N LYS A 68 44.51 -4.78 -22.35
CA LYS A 68 43.39 -4.13 -23.08
C LYS A 68 42.22 -5.04 -23.48
N SER A 69 42.27 -6.33 -23.16
CA SER A 69 41.19 -7.30 -23.42
C SER A 69 40.49 -7.78 -22.14
N ALA A 70 41.08 -7.54 -20.97
CA ALA A 70 40.58 -7.98 -19.66
C ALA A 70 40.91 -6.91 -18.60
N HIS A 71 40.16 -5.81 -18.63
CA HIS A 71 40.35 -4.65 -17.74
C HIS A 71 40.11 -4.97 -16.25
N ALA A 72 39.46 -6.10 -15.96
CA ALA A 72 39.16 -6.55 -14.62
C ALA A 72 39.42 -8.05 -14.45
N THR A 73 39.62 -8.48 -13.21
CA THR A 73 39.74 -9.90 -12.82
C THR A 73 39.01 -10.13 -11.49
N ILE A 74 38.52 -11.34 -11.27
CA ILE A 74 37.86 -11.72 -10.01
C ILE A 74 38.89 -12.37 -9.09
N ILE A 75 38.96 -11.90 -7.85
CA ILE A 75 39.72 -12.54 -6.76
C ILE A 75 38.78 -12.96 -5.62
N SER A 76 39.32 -13.65 -4.63
CA SER A 76 38.59 -14.04 -3.41
C SER A 76 39.43 -13.75 -2.18
N LEU A 77 38.79 -13.26 -1.13
CA LEU A 77 39.40 -12.83 0.14
C LEU A 77 38.55 -13.29 1.34
N PRO A 78 39.16 -13.65 2.49
CA PRO A 78 38.44 -13.85 3.73
C PRO A 78 37.95 -12.52 4.33
N ASN A 79 36.75 -12.52 4.92
CA ASN A 79 36.26 -11.45 5.80
C ASN A 79 36.54 -11.76 7.29
N ALA A 80 36.35 -10.80 8.19
CA ALA A 80 36.67 -11.03 9.62
C ALA A 80 35.66 -11.99 10.30
N ASP A 81 34.48 -12.17 9.71
CA ASP A 81 33.53 -13.21 10.11
C ASP A 81 33.97 -14.62 9.66
N GLY A 82 35.04 -14.73 8.86
CA GLY A 82 35.70 -15.97 8.45
C GLY A 82 35.11 -16.63 7.20
N GLN A 83 34.31 -15.92 6.43
CA GLN A 83 33.73 -16.35 5.16
C GLN A 83 34.57 -15.84 3.99
N ILE A 84 34.53 -16.53 2.85
CA ILE A 84 35.21 -16.08 1.63
C ILE A 84 34.27 -15.22 0.79
N GLU A 85 34.71 -14.01 0.46
CA GLU A 85 34.01 -13.05 -0.42
C GLU A 85 34.76 -12.87 -1.74
N GLN A 86 34.02 -12.58 -2.80
CA GLN A 86 34.55 -12.30 -4.14
C GLN A 86 34.54 -10.81 -4.45
N PHE A 87 35.59 -10.34 -5.12
CA PHE A 87 35.75 -8.95 -5.56
C PHE A 87 36.17 -8.91 -7.04
N GLU A 88 35.58 -8.01 -7.82
CA GLU A 88 36.08 -7.63 -9.13
C GLU A 88 37.08 -6.48 -8.97
N ILE A 89 38.33 -6.69 -9.39
CA ILE A 89 39.43 -5.73 -9.24
C ILE A 89 40.01 -5.26 -10.58
N THR A 90 40.46 -4.01 -10.64
CA THR A 90 41.19 -3.41 -11.78
C THR A 90 42.51 -2.78 -11.31
N GLU A 91 43.45 -2.55 -12.23
CA GLU A 91 44.74 -1.94 -11.93
C GLU A 91 44.60 -0.45 -11.52
N ALA A 92 45.05 -0.14 -10.31
CA ALA A 92 44.97 1.16 -9.68
C ALA A 92 46.36 1.59 -9.19
N SER A 93 47.35 1.50 -10.08
CA SER A 93 48.75 1.83 -9.83
C SER A 93 48.89 3.25 -9.24
N ASN A 94 49.50 3.35 -8.06
CA ASN A 94 49.90 4.62 -7.45
C ASN A 94 51.25 5.14 -7.98
N PHE A 95 51.77 4.61 -9.09
CA PHE A 95 53.08 4.95 -9.67
C PHE A 95 52.94 5.59 -11.05
N GLU A 96 53.76 6.61 -11.34
CA GLU A 96 53.96 7.05 -12.73
C GLU A 96 54.49 5.89 -13.61
N PRO A 97 54.11 5.80 -14.91
CA PRO A 97 54.43 4.63 -15.75
C PRO A 97 55.92 4.25 -15.81
N ALA A 98 56.83 5.22 -15.72
CA ALA A 98 58.27 4.98 -15.69
C ALA A 98 58.76 4.37 -14.36
N LEU A 99 58.11 4.64 -13.24
CA LEU A 99 58.36 3.94 -11.97
C LEU A 99 57.74 2.54 -12.01
N GLN A 100 56.52 2.40 -12.54
CA GLN A 100 55.85 1.11 -12.61
C GLN A 100 56.59 0.10 -13.52
N ALA A 101 57.19 0.57 -14.62
CA ALA A 101 58.04 -0.24 -15.49
C ALA A 101 59.36 -0.69 -14.82
N ARG A 102 59.86 0.06 -13.82
CA ARG A 102 61.06 -0.30 -13.03
C ARG A 102 60.75 -1.33 -11.95
N PHE A 103 59.52 -1.37 -11.43
CA PHE A 103 59.09 -2.25 -10.35
C PHE A 103 57.85 -3.06 -10.76
N PRO A 104 58.01 -4.04 -11.67
CA PRO A 104 56.89 -4.77 -12.27
C PRO A 104 56.16 -5.71 -11.31
N ASP A 105 56.69 -6.00 -10.12
CA ASP A 105 56.07 -6.89 -9.12
C ASP A 105 55.39 -6.17 -7.95
N ILE A 106 55.48 -4.83 -7.87
CA ILE A 106 54.75 -4.01 -6.89
C ILE A 106 53.52 -3.42 -7.58
N ARG A 107 52.33 -3.60 -7.00
CA ARG A 107 51.04 -3.14 -7.56
C ARG A 107 50.05 -2.68 -6.50
N ALA A 108 49.11 -1.88 -6.97
CA ALA A 108 47.91 -1.49 -6.27
C ALA A 108 46.68 -1.74 -7.15
N PHE A 109 45.60 -2.18 -6.51
CA PHE A 109 44.34 -2.55 -7.16
C PHE A 109 43.17 -1.90 -6.44
N SER A 110 42.15 -1.53 -7.21
CA SER A 110 40.85 -1.07 -6.71
C SER A 110 39.76 -2.01 -7.19
N GLY A 111 38.75 -2.28 -6.36
CA GLY A 111 37.65 -3.16 -6.75
C GLY A 111 36.35 -2.93 -6.02
N LYS A 112 35.32 -3.65 -6.47
CA LYS A 112 33.97 -3.71 -5.89
C LYS A 112 33.64 -5.14 -5.48
N GLY A 113 32.91 -5.32 -4.39
CA GLY A 113 32.46 -6.63 -3.95
C GLY A 113 31.40 -7.21 -4.89
N ILE A 114 31.47 -8.52 -5.09
CA ILE A 114 30.47 -9.34 -5.78
C ILE A 114 29.59 -10.04 -4.75
N THR A 115 30.19 -10.55 -3.66
CA THR A 115 29.46 -11.15 -2.54
C THR A 115 28.78 -10.10 -1.67
N ASP A 116 29.52 -9.06 -1.26
CA ASP A 116 28.97 -7.85 -0.66
C ASP A 116 29.09 -6.69 -1.65
N LYS A 117 28.03 -6.43 -2.41
CA LYS A 117 27.99 -5.33 -3.39
C LYS A 117 28.15 -3.93 -2.76
N TYR A 118 28.07 -3.81 -1.43
CA TYR A 118 28.23 -2.55 -0.70
C TYR A 118 29.65 -2.34 -0.17
N ALA A 119 30.58 -3.22 -0.53
CA ALA A 119 31.99 -3.12 -0.19
C ALA A 119 32.85 -2.66 -1.39
N THR A 120 33.83 -1.81 -1.12
CA THR A 120 34.93 -1.53 -2.08
C THR A 120 36.27 -1.97 -1.48
N LEU A 121 37.18 -2.38 -2.34
CA LEU A 121 38.46 -2.98 -1.96
C LEU A 121 39.62 -2.13 -2.46
N LYS A 122 40.58 -1.89 -1.56
CA LYS A 122 41.96 -1.50 -1.87
C LYS A 122 42.90 -2.65 -1.51
N LEU A 123 43.79 -3.00 -2.44
CA LEU A 123 44.69 -4.14 -2.34
C LEU A 123 46.08 -3.76 -2.86
N SER A 124 47.08 -3.76 -1.98
CA SER A 124 48.50 -3.68 -2.32
C SER A 124 49.07 -5.09 -2.46
N ILE A 125 49.88 -5.33 -3.49
CA ILE A 125 50.62 -6.58 -3.70
C ILE A 125 52.09 -6.24 -3.97
N SER A 126 53.01 -6.97 -3.35
CA SER A 126 54.45 -6.84 -3.54
C SER A 126 55.14 -8.19 -3.31
N PRO A 127 56.47 -8.31 -3.49
CA PRO A 127 57.23 -9.48 -3.03
C PRO A 127 57.07 -9.76 -1.52
N GLU A 128 56.84 -8.72 -0.71
CA GLU A 128 56.58 -8.79 0.74
C GLU A 128 55.09 -9.12 1.05
N GLY A 129 54.45 -9.91 0.18
CA GLY A 129 53.05 -10.31 0.34
C GLY A 129 52.02 -9.23 -0.04
N ILE A 130 50.87 -9.25 0.65
CA ILE A 130 49.73 -8.35 0.40
C ILE A 130 49.31 -7.52 1.62
N GLN A 131 48.63 -6.40 1.38
CA GLN A 131 47.86 -5.68 2.40
C GLN A 131 46.53 -5.19 1.79
N THR A 132 45.44 -5.18 2.57
CA THR A 132 44.14 -4.69 2.10
C THR A 132 43.47 -3.69 3.04
N THR A 133 42.51 -2.96 2.47
CA THR A 133 41.39 -2.34 3.17
C THR A 133 40.12 -2.62 2.39
N VAL A 134 39.13 -3.22 3.05
CA VAL A 134 37.77 -3.38 2.56
C VAL A 134 36.92 -2.32 3.25
N PHE A 135 36.53 -1.29 2.48
CA PHE A 135 35.59 -0.27 2.94
C PHE A 135 34.19 -0.87 3.00
N ARG A 136 33.54 -0.83 4.16
CA ARG A 136 32.23 -1.46 4.41
C ARG A 136 31.16 -0.41 4.64
N THR A 137 30.13 -0.38 3.79
CA THR A 137 29.00 0.52 4.00
C THR A 137 28.24 0.17 5.28
N GLY A 138 28.12 1.12 6.22
CA GLY A 138 27.36 0.96 7.46
C GLY A 138 27.89 -0.10 8.45
N LYS A 139 29.15 -0.51 8.33
CA LYS A 139 29.86 -1.39 9.28
C LYS A 139 31.29 -0.86 9.49
N GLU A 140 32.04 -1.49 10.38
CA GLU A 140 33.48 -1.26 10.49
C GLU A 140 34.22 -1.77 9.25
N ASN A 141 35.22 -1.03 8.77
CA ASN A 141 36.09 -1.47 7.69
C ASN A 141 36.94 -2.66 8.12
N GLU A 142 37.26 -3.53 7.16
CA GLU A 142 38.06 -4.73 7.39
C GLU A 142 39.43 -4.65 6.72
N PHE A 143 40.41 -5.33 7.31
CA PHE A 143 41.80 -5.33 6.88
C PHE A 143 42.34 -6.75 6.82
N ILE A 144 43.22 -6.99 5.86
CA ILE A 144 44.05 -8.19 5.75
C ILE A 144 45.50 -7.74 5.73
N GLU A 145 46.29 -8.18 6.70
CA GLU A 145 47.69 -7.77 6.89
C GLU A 145 48.54 -8.99 7.30
N PRO A 146 49.86 -9.02 7.02
CA PRO A 146 50.71 -10.11 7.47
C PRO A 146 50.72 -10.26 8.99
N TYR A 147 50.61 -11.50 9.47
CA TYR A 147 50.70 -11.84 10.90
C TYR A 147 52.01 -12.56 11.23
N SER A 148 52.47 -13.48 10.38
CA SER A 148 53.78 -14.12 10.55
C SER A 148 54.91 -13.30 9.93
N ALA A 149 56.10 -13.37 10.51
CA ALA A 149 57.30 -12.66 10.05
C ALA A 149 57.90 -13.20 8.73
N ASP A 150 57.32 -14.25 8.16
CA ASP A 150 57.60 -14.78 6.81
C ASP A 150 56.49 -14.45 5.80
N HIS A 151 55.48 -13.66 6.22
CA HIS A 151 54.33 -13.22 5.45
C HIS A 151 53.51 -14.34 4.79
N THR A 152 53.53 -15.55 5.36
CA THR A 152 52.70 -16.69 4.91
C THR A 152 51.33 -16.76 5.58
N VAL A 153 51.25 -16.34 6.86
CA VAL A 153 50.02 -16.28 7.66
C VAL A 153 49.57 -14.83 7.79
N TYR A 154 48.28 -14.58 7.55
CA TYR A 154 47.65 -13.26 7.56
C TYR A 154 46.61 -13.16 8.68
N THR A 155 46.51 -11.96 9.26
CA THR A 155 45.40 -11.57 10.15
C THR A 155 44.26 -10.97 9.33
N VAL A 156 43.03 -11.23 9.75
CA VAL A 156 41.80 -10.66 9.19
C VAL A 156 40.95 -10.10 10.32
N PHE A 157 40.66 -8.79 10.28
CA PHE A 157 40.09 -8.05 11.41
C PHE A 157 39.29 -6.81 10.97
N LYS A 158 38.51 -6.23 11.89
CA LYS A 158 37.76 -4.96 11.76
C LYS A 158 38.53 -3.82 12.46
N LYS A 159 38.40 -2.55 12.02
CA LYS A 159 39.06 -1.39 12.69
C LYS A 159 38.77 -1.42 14.19
N ARG A 160 39.78 -1.20 15.06
CA ARG A 160 39.64 -1.31 16.51
C ARG A 160 39.97 0.00 17.23
N ALA A 161 39.35 0.19 18.39
CA ALA A 161 39.49 1.33 19.28
C ALA A 161 40.63 1.16 20.31
N ASN A 162 41.84 1.65 20.01
CA ASN A 162 43.03 1.64 20.88
C ASN A 162 43.85 2.94 20.70
N THR A 163 43.70 3.90 21.62
CA THR A 163 44.27 5.25 21.50
C THR A 163 45.80 5.29 21.31
N LEU A 164 46.25 6.26 20.49
CA LEU A 164 47.65 6.61 20.27
C LEU A 164 47.88 8.10 20.57
N PRO A 165 49.04 8.49 21.14
CA PRO A 165 49.39 9.89 21.32
C PRO A 165 49.84 10.52 19.98
N TRP A 166 48.90 11.10 19.24
CA TRP A 166 49.16 11.90 18.05
C TRP A 166 49.16 13.41 18.36
N LYS A 167 49.72 14.21 17.45
CA LYS A 167 49.89 15.66 17.55
C LYS A 167 50.11 16.25 16.15
N CYS A 168 49.09 16.90 15.59
CA CYS A 168 49.24 17.78 14.43
C CYS A 168 49.78 19.17 14.85
N SER A 169 50.40 19.87 13.90
CA SER A 169 50.67 21.31 13.98
C SER A 169 50.76 21.90 12.57
N THR A 170 50.30 23.14 12.37
CA THR A 170 50.34 23.81 11.05
C THR A 170 50.74 25.29 11.20
N PRO A 171 51.74 25.81 10.45
CA PRO A 171 52.16 27.22 10.57
C PRO A 171 51.27 28.27 9.88
N GLU A 172 50.47 27.89 8.87
CA GLU A 172 50.01 28.80 7.80
C GLU A 172 48.48 29.07 7.83
N GLN A 173 48.02 29.93 8.74
CA GLN A 173 46.58 30.22 8.95
C GLN A 173 45.95 31.13 7.88
N GLN A 174 46.74 32.01 7.24
CA GLN A 174 46.20 33.04 6.33
C GLN A 174 45.66 32.43 5.02
N LEU A 175 46.44 31.58 4.34
CA LEU A 175 45.98 30.94 3.08
C LEU A 175 44.73 30.08 3.31
N ALA A 176 44.61 29.47 4.49
CA ALA A 176 43.45 28.69 4.88
C ALA A 176 42.20 29.56 5.11
N THR A 177 42.37 30.73 5.73
CA THR A 177 41.32 31.75 5.90
C THR A 177 40.87 32.32 4.54
N ASP A 178 41.83 32.57 3.64
CA ASP A 178 41.61 32.96 2.26
C ASP A 178 40.77 31.91 1.50
N ILE A 179 41.09 30.62 1.62
CA ILE A 179 40.29 29.52 1.03
C ILE A 179 38.87 29.52 1.61
N GLY A 180 38.72 29.64 2.93
CA GLY A 180 37.41 29.73 3.59
C GLY A 180 36.55 30.88 3.08
N SER A 181 37.15 32.07 2.87
CA SER A 181 36.47 33.25 2.31
C SER A 181 35.99 33.09 0.85
N ARG A 182 36.49 32.08 0.13
CA ARG A 182 36.19 31.80 -1.29
C ARG A 182 35.16 30.69 -1.47
N ILE A 183 34.57 30.17 -0.39
CA ILE A 183 33.47 29.20 -0.44
C ILE A 183 32.14 29.99 -0.52
N PRO A 184 31.46 30.04 -1.68
CA PRO A 184 30.09 30.56 -1.74
C PRO A 184 29.10 29.58 -1.10
N ASP A 185 27.84 29.98 -0.95
CA ASP A 185 26.70 29.10 -0.60
C ASP A 185 26.36 28.05 -1.70
N VAL A 186 27.34 27.63 -2.52
CA VAL A 186 27.16 26.71 -3.66
C VAL A 186 28.26 25.66 -3.68
N ALA A 187 27.83 24.40 -3.69
CA ALA A 187 28.59 23.13 -3.73
C ALA A 187 30.07 23.18 -4.21
N GLY A 188 31.00 23.18 -3.25
CA GLY A 188 32.36 22.68 -3.47
C GLY A 188 32.35 21.15 -3.49
N ARG A 189 32.33 20.54 -4.68
CA ARG A 189 32.09 19.11 -4.92
C ARG A 189 32.96 18.55 -6.05
N SER A 190 32.93 17.24 -6.25
CA SER A 190 33.51 16.61 -7.45
C SER A 190 32.73 17.02 -8.70
N THR A 191 33.42 17.38 -9.80
CA THR A 191 32.83 18.08 -10.96
C THR A 191 32.53 17.22 -12.18
N GLY A 192 32.59 15.88 -12.06
CA GLY A 192 32.62 14.97 -13.20
C GLY A 192 34.03 14.79 -13.76
N ASP A 193 35.04 15.05 -12.92
CA ASP A 193 36.47 15.01 -13.22
C ASP A 193 37.20 14.11 -12.21
N ALA A 194 38.27 13.47 -12.68
CA ALA A 194 39.29 12.82 -11.87
C ALA A 194 40.57 13.67 -11.87
N LYS A 195 41.20 13.89 -10.70
CA LYS A 195 42.42 14.69 -10.56
C LYS A 195 43.59 13.84 -10.08
N THR A 196 44.60 13.66 -10.94
CA THR A 196 45.84 12.97 -10.58
C THR A 196 46.92 13.98 -10.20
N LEU A 197 47.49 13.84 -9.00
CA LEU A 197 48.58 14.66 -8.47
C LEU A 197 49.88 13.86 -8.42
N ARG A 198 51.00 14.49 -8.81
CA ARG A 198 52.34 13.90 -8.70
C ARG A 198 52.89 14.10 -7.30
N LEU A 199 53.08 12.99 -6.58
CA LEU A 199 53.63 12.93 -5.23
C LEU A 199 55.14 12.64 -5.26
N ALA A 200 55.93 13.58 -4.74
CA ALA A 200 57.31 13.32 -4.35
C ALA A 200 57.34 12.84 -2.89
N GLN A 201 57.26 11.53 -2.69
CA GLN A 201 57.38 10.92 -1.36
C GLN A 201 58.86 10.73 -1.02
N SER A 202 59.28 11.26 0.12
CA SER A 202 60.57 11.01 0.76
C SER A 202 60.39 10.12 2.00
N VAL A 203 61.47 9.48 2.45
CA VAL A 203 61.51 8.73 3.72
C VAL A 203 62.85 8.97 4.44
N THR A 204 62.84 9.03 5.77
CA THR A 204 64.10 9.09 6.54
C THR A 204 64.84 7.75 6.49
N ALA A 205 66.14 7.77 6.81
CA ALA A 205 66.92 6.54 6.89
C ALA A 205 66.32 5.51 7.87
N GLU A 206 65.76 5.94 9.00
CA GLU A 206 65.12 5.03 9.96
C GLU A 206 63.88 4.33 9.38
N TYR A 207 63.11 4.99 8.50
CA TYR A 207 61.94 4.39 7.87
C TYR A 207 62.37 3.25 6.95
N SER A 208 63.35 3.47 6.08
CA SER A 208 63.91 2.41 5.23
C SER A 208 64.48 1.25 6.06
N ASN A 209 65.18 1.56 7.15
CA ASN A 209 65.76 0.56 8.04
C ASN A 209 64.69 -0.24 8.84
N TYR A 210 63.54 0.37 9.18
CA TYR A 210 62.40 -0.36 9.75
C TYR A 210 61.93 -1.48 8.80
N PHE A 211 61.82 -1.19 7.50
CA PHE A 211 61.50 -2.17 6.45
C PHE A 211 62.73 -2.98 5.97
N GLY A 212 63.86 -2.93 6.69
CA GLY A 212 65.04 -3.77 6.44
C GLY A 212 65.97 -3.31 5.31
N ALA A 213 65.70 -2.18 4.66
CA ALA A 213 66.55 -1.62 3.63
C ALA A 213 67.65 -0.73 4.23
N THR A 214 68.90 -1.20 4.19
CA THR A 214 70.11 -0.47 4.63
C THR A 214 70.89 0.13 3.44
N SER A 215 70.45 -0.12 2.20
CA SER A 215 71.06 0.43 0.98
C SER A 215 70.06 0.54 -0.18
N ALA A 216 70.40 1.37 -1.17
CA ALA A 216 69.60 1.56 -2.39
C ALA A 216 69.40 0.29 -3.24
N SER A 217 70.16 -0.79 -2.99
CA SER A 217 69.91 -2.10 -3.61
C SER A 217 68.61 -2.76 -3.12
N GLN A 218 68.13 -2.37 -1.94
CA GLN A 218 66.94 -2.89 -1.27
C GLN A 218 65.73 -1.94 -1.39
N VAL A 219 65.80 -0.96 -2.29
CA VAL A 219 64.77 0.07 -2.54
C VAL A 219 63.34 -0.49 -2.72
N ALA A 220 63.21 -1.72 -3.20
CA ALA A 220 61.93 -2.39 -3.38
C ALA A 220 61.16 -2.60 -2.06
N LEU A 221 61.83 -2.85 -0.94
CA LEU A 221 61.21 -3.02 0.38
C LEU A 221 60.51 -1.72 0.83
N VAL A 222 61.23 -0.61 0.70
CA VAL A 222 60.74 0.75 1.02
C VAL A 222 59.58 1.14 0.09
N LEU A 223 59.72 0.84 -1.21
CA LEU A 223 58.69 1.16 -2.19
C LEU A 223 57.43 0.31 -2.01
N ALA A 224 57.55 -0.93 -1.55
CA ALA A 224 56.42 -1.80 -1.20
C ALA A 224 55.64 -1.24 0.01
N ALA A 225 56.35 -0.81 1.06
CA ALA A 225 55.74 -0.18 2.23
C ALA A 225 55.03 1.14 1.88
N VAL A 226 55.70 2.05 1.17
CA VAL A 226 55.11 3.30 0.69
C VAL A 226 53.90 3.03 -0.21
N ASN A 227 53.95 2.01 -1.08
CA ASN A 227 52.80 1.63 -1.90
C ASN A 227 51.63 1.09 -1.07
N ALA A 228 51.88 0.35 0.01
CA ALA A 228 50.82 -0.15 0.89
C ALA A 228 50.05 0.99 1.57
N THR A 229 50.76 1.90 2.25
CA THR A 229 50.21 3.14 2.81
C THR A 229 49.44 3.92 1.73
N LEU A 230 50.07 4.22 0.60
CA LEU A 230 49.47 5.06 -0.43
C LEU A 230 48.23 4.42 -1.08
N THR A 231 48.19 3.08 -1.20
CA THR A 231 47.00 2.33 -1.68
C THR A 231 45.81 2.51 -0.74
N ARG A 232 46.04 2.55 0.58
CA ARG A 232 45.01 2.80 1.60
C ARG A 232 44.57 4.27 1.60
N CYS A 233 45.53 5.20 1.59
CA CYS A 233 45.26 6.65 1.56
C CYS A 233 44.48 7.08 0.31
N ASN A 234 44.89 6.61 -0.88
CA ASN A 234 44.17 6.86 -2.14
C ASN A 234 42.72 6.34 -2.10
N GLY A 235 42.43 5.24 -1.39
CA GLY A 235 41.06 4.78 -1.18
C GLY A 235 40.13 5.79 -0.51
N VAL A 236 40.68 6.71 0.29
CA VAL A 236 39.91 7.83 0.85
C VAL A 236 39.83 8.99 -0.14
N TYR A 237 40.97 9.44 -0.70
CA TYR A 237 41.00 10.61 -1.59
C TYR A 237 40.16 10.40 -2.86
N GLU A 238 40.12 9.19 -3.39
CA GLU A 238 39.29 8.82 -4.55
C GLU A 238 37.79 8.89 -4.22
N LYS A 239 37.41 8.30 -3.07
CA LYS A 239 36.02 8.16 -2.58
C LYS A 239 35.37 9.49 -2.22
N ASP A 240 36.12 10.39 -1.59
CA ASP A 240 35.59 11.65 -1.05
C ASP A 240 35.88 12.87 -1.93
N LEU A 241 37.01 12.87 -2.66
CA LEU A 241 37.58 14.05 -3.31
C LEU A 241 37.78 13.91 -4.84
N ALA A 242 37.60 12.72 -5.42
CA ALA A 242 37.96 12.41 -6.81
C ALA A 242 39.46 12.66 -7.14
N ILE A 243 40.33 12.47 -6.15
CA ILE A 243 41.79 12.66 -6.27
C ILE A 243 42.49 11.30 -6.22
N HIS A 244 43.54 11.12 -7.03
CA HIS A 244 44.49 10.01 -6.90
C HIS A 244 45.93 10.55 -6.89
N LEU A 245 46.76 10.08 -5.96
CA LEU A 245 48.16 10.48 -5.83
C LEU A 245 49.08 9.44 -6.47
N ASN A 246 49.94 9.90 -7.40
CA ASN A 246 50.90 9.07 -8.12
C ASN A 246 52.35 9.42 -7.73
N LEU A 247 53.13 8.43 -7.30
CA LEU A 247 54.56 8.56 -7.04
C LEU A 247 55.33 8.87 -8.32
N VAL A 248 56.13 9.94 -8.28
CA VAL A 248 56.95 10.39 -9.41
C VAL A 248 58.01 9.36 -9.82
N ALA A 249 58.35 9.33 -11.11
CA ALA A 249 59.34 8.45 -11.72
C ALA A 249 60.69 8.40 -10.98
N SER A 250 61.05 9.51 -10.31
CA SER A 250 62.28 9.74 -9.57
C SER A 250 62.16 9.57 -8.05
N THR A 251 61.02 9.20 -7.47
CA THR A 251 60.79 9.24 -6.00
C THR A 251 61.80 8.41 -5.20
N THR A 252 62.30 7.32 -5.78
CA THR A 252 63.34 6.47 -5.20
C THR A 252 64.69 7.17 -4.94
N SER A 253 64.88 8.38 -5.49
CA SER A 253 66.09 9.20 -5.33
C SER A 253 66.10 9.99 -4.02
N VAL A 254 64.95 10.11 -3.36
CA VAL A 254 64.78 10.68 -2.02
C VAL A 254 64.36 9.63 -0.99
N PHE A 255 64.68 8.36 -1.26
CA PHE A 255 64.66 7.31 -0.25
C PHE A 255 66.07 7.16 0.31
N TYR A 256 66.21 7.36 1.62
CA TYR A 256 67.51 7.31 2.31
C TYR A 256 67.64 6.07 3.19
N TYR A 257 68.88 5.68 3.51
CA TYR A 257 69.17 4.38 4.14
C TYR A 257 70.17 4.44 5.30
N ASN A 258 70.87 5.56 5.48
CA ASN A 258 71.88 5.74 6.53
C ASN A 258 71.72 7.11 7.21
N ALA A 259 71.32 7.08 8.49
CA ALA A 259 70.99 8.23 9.33
C ALA A 259 72.19 9.15 9.69
N SER A 260 73.39 8.82 9.20
CA SER A 260 74.56 9.71 9.28
C SER A 260 74.81 10.50 7.99
N THR A 261 73.96 10.32 6.98
CA THR A 261 74.16 10.84 5.61
C THR A 261 72.88 11.28 4.88
N ASP A 262 71.71 11.11 5.48
CA ASP A 262 70.46 11.63 4.94
C ASP A 262 70.25 13.10 5.34
N PRO A 263 69.41 13.86 4.61
CA PRO A 263 69.33 15.32 4.75
C PRO A 263 68.43 15.77 5.92
N TYR A 264 68.16 14.88 6.87
CA TYR A 264 67.13 15.01 7.88
C TYR A 264 67.72 15.07 9.28
N SER A 265 67.23 16.01 10.09
CA SER A 265 67.50 16.05 11.52
C SER A 265 66.88 14.84 12.22
N SER A 266 67.47 14.44 13.36
CA SER A 266 66.96 13.33 14.16
C SER A 266 65.53 13.58 14.62
N ALA A 267 64.74 12.51 14.76
CA ALA A 267 63.28 12.55 15.02
C ALA A 267 62.84 13.55 16.10
N SER A 268 63.61 13.73 17.18
CA SER A 268 63.33 14.69 18.26
C SER A 268 63.35 16.17 17.85
N SER A 269 64.08 16.51 16.78
CA SER A 269 64.13 17.85 16.18
C SER A 269 63.29 17.90 14.90
N GLY A 270 63.34 16.84 14.10
CA GLY A 270 62.58 16.67 12.86
C GLY A 270 61.07 16.79 13.06
N ALA A 271 60.50 15.96 13.92
CA ALA A 271 59.07 16.01 14.29
C ALA A 271 58.71 17.27 15.13
N GLY A 272 59.71 18.00 15.60
CA GLY A 272 59.55 19.34 16.18
C GLY A 272 59.34 20.46 15.15
N GLY A 273 59.42 20.16 13.85
CA GLY A 273 59.19 21.09 12.74
C GLY A 273 60.40 21.32 11.82
N ALA A 274 61.59 20.79 12.15
CA ALA A 274 62.77 20.94 11.30
C ALA A 274 62.61 20.23 9.94
N TRP A 275 61.92 19.08 9.93
CA TRP A 275 61.66 18.31 8.71
C TRP A 275 60.87 19.08 7.66
N ASN A 276 60.06 20.09 8.03
CA ASN A 276 59.29 20.87 7.05
C ASN A 276 60.19 21.62 6.05
N GLY A 277 61.29 22.24 6.55
CA GLY A 277 62.26 22.94 5.72
C GLY A 277 63.29 22.00 5.06
N GLU A 278 63.72 20.98 5.79
CA GLU A 278 64.68 19.98 5.32
C GLU A 278 64.11 19.17 4.12
N LEU A 279 62.83 18.78 4.18
CA LEU A 279 62.14 18.14 3.05
C LEU A 279 62.02 19.07 1.85
N GLN A 280 61.56 20.32 2.04
CA GLN A 280 61.37 21.28 0.95
C GLN A 280 62.68 21.49 0.18
N SER A 281 63.78 21.71 0.91
CA SER A 281 65.12 21.85 0.34
C SER A 281 65.56 20.59 -0.41
N THR A 282 65.34 19.42 0.18
CA THR A 282 65.68 18.11 -0.41
C THR A 282 64.93 17.85 -1.71
N LEU A 283 63.60 18.03 -1.72
CA LEU A 283 62.77 17.80 -2.91
C LEU A 283 63.08 18.80 -4.02
N ASN A 284 63.29 20.08 -3.69
CA ASN A 284 63.71 21.09 -4.66
C ASN A 284 65.09 20.80 -5.27
N SER A 285 66.03 20.25 -4.49
CA SER A 285 67.39 19.93 -4.92
C SER A 285 67.48 18.63 -5.73
N VAL A 286 66.81 17.56 -5.29
CA VAL A 286 66.96 16.21 -5.85
C VAL A 286 65.91 15.88 -6.91
N ILE A 287 64.66 16.31 -6.72
CA ILE A 287 63.54 16.03 -7.65
C ILE A 287 63.28 17.24 -8.58
N GLY A 288 63.41 18.46 -8.06
CA GLY A 288 63.15 19.72 -8.76
C GLY A 288 61.66 20.08 -8.77
N ALA A 289 61.34 21.32 -8.39
CA ALA A 289 59.96 21.78 -8.17
C ALA A 289 58.98 21.47 -9.31
N ALA A 290 59.38 21.60 -10.57
CA ALA A 290 58.51 21.35 -11.73
C ALA A 290 58.03 19.88 -11.85
N ASN A 291 58.77 18.93 -11.24
CA ASN A 291 58.54 17.51 -11.42
C ASN A 291 57.52 16.91 -10.42
N TYR A 292 57.04 17.68 -9.45
CA TYR A 292 56.03 17.24 -8.49
C TYR A 292 54.99 18.33 -8.15
N ASP A 293 53.84 17.89 -7.64
CA ASP A 293 52.68 18.74 -7.35
C ASP A 293 52.41 18.85 -5.84
N ILE A 294 52.66 17.75 -5.14
CA ILE A 294 52.65 17.58 -3.69
C ILE A 294 53.90 16.79 -3.29
N GLY A 295 54.40 17.00 -2.07
CA GLY A 295 55.54 16.25 -1.54
C GLY A 295 55.42 16.08 -0.04
N HIS A 296 55.88 14.92 0.45
CA HIS A 296 55.65 14.48 1.82
C HIS A 296 56.83 13.62 2.32
N LEU A 297 57.07 13.60 3.63
CA LEU A 297 58.08 12.76 4.30
C LEU A 297 57.42 11.75 5.24
N PHE A 298 57.87 10.49 5.21
CA PHE A 298 57.60 9.54 6.29
C PHE A 298 58.82 9.36 7.18
N GLY A 299 58.66 9.61 8.48
CA GLY A 299 59.61 9.24 9.52
C GLY A 299 59.23 7.90 10.16
N ALA A 300 60.21 7.22 10.77
CA ALA A 300 59.94 5.97 11.51
C ALA A 300 59.45 6.18 12.94
N SER A 301 59.76 7.33 13.56
CA SER A 301 59.42 7.64 14.95
C SER A 301 59.49 9.15 15.22
N GLY A 302 59.02 9.57 16.39
CA GLY A 302 59.06 10.96 16.86
C GLY A 302 57.69 11.50 17.29
N GLY A 303 56.62 10.95 16.71
CA GLY A 303 55.24 11.22 17.10
C GLY A 303 54.68 12.56 16.60
N GLY A 304 53.87 12.48 15.54
CA GLY A 304 53.01 13.57 15.09
C GLY A 304 53.00 13.76 13.58
N GLY A 305 52.47 14.90 13.16
CA GLY A 305 52.48 15.34 11.77
C GLY A 305 52.51 16.86 11.69
N ASN A 306 52.90 17.34 10.52
CA ASN A 306 52.82 18.75 10.15
C ASN A 306 52.86 18.86 8.63
N ALA A 307 51.73 19.25 8.03
CA ALA A 307 51.55 19.47 6.59
C ALA A 307 52.51 20.51 5.96
N GLY A 308 53.21 21.31 6.78
CA GLY A 308 54.06 22.44 6.40
C GLY A 308 53.25 23.69 6.07
N CYS A 309 52.10 23.52 5.41
CA CYS A 309 51.22 24.58 4.93
C CYS A 309 49.84 24.02 4.56
N ILE A 310 48.80 24.86 4.63
CA ILE A 310 47.43 24.47 4.25
C ILE A 310 47.15 24.91 2.80
N GLY A 311 46.69 23.99 1.95
CA GLY A 311 46.30 24.26 0.55
C GLY A 311 47.46 24.52 -0.42
N CYS A 312 48.71 24.31 0.00
CA CYS A 312 49.92 24.68 -0.71
C CYS A 312 50.34 23.76 -1.88
N ILE A 313 49.54 22.76 -2.26
CA ILE A 313 49.75 22.03 -3.54
C ILE A 313 49.94 22.99 -4.72
N CYS A 314 50.80 22.59 -5.67
CA CYS A 314 51.28 23.41 -6.80
C CYS A 314 52.08 24.68 -6.45
N VAL A 315 52.29 25.06 -5.17
CA VAL A 315 53.00 26.30 -4.81
C VAL A 315 54.49 26.04 -4.61
N ASP A 316 55.33 26.44 -5.56
CA ASP A 316 56.78 26.27 -5.46
C ASP A 316 57.36 26.97 -4.21
N ASN A 317 58.41 26.38 -3.63
CA ASN A 317 58.99 26.73 -2.32
C ASN A 317 58.09 26.48 -1.09
N SER A 318 56.86 26.00 -1.27
CA SER A 318 55.93 25.68 -0.18
C SER A 318 55.46 24.22 -0.25
N LYS A 319 55.08 23.74 -1.44
CA LYS A 319 54.79 22.33 -1.72
C LYS A 319 56.02 21.45 -1.46
N GLY A 320 55.81 20.30 -0.83
CA GLY A 320 56.93 19.44 -0.42
C GLY A 320 57.52 19.81 0.94
N SER A 321 56.72 20.36 1.85
CA SER A 321 57.12 20.66 3.23
C SER A 321 56.35 19.86 4.30
N GLY A 322 55.49 18.90 3.91
CA GLY A 322 54.69 18.10 4.86
C GLY A 322 55.39 16.83 5.34
N PHE A 323 55.17 16.43 6.59
CA PHE A 323 55.64 15.15 7.12
C PHE A 323 54.62 14.45 8.01
N THR A 324 54.78 13.14 8.13
CA THR A 324 54.07 12.24 9.04
C THR A 324 55.06 11.30 9.72
N SER A 325 54.91 11.06 11.03
CA SER A 325 55.74 10.09 11.77
C SER A 325 55.02 9.50 12.99
N PRO A 326 55.03 8.16 13.19
CA PRO A 326 54.27 7.51 14.25
C PRO A 326 54.87 7.81 15.64
N ALA A 327 54.03 7.68 16.68
CA ALA A 327 54.46 7.85 18.07
C ALA A 327 54.92 6.53 18.72
N ASP A 328 54.40 5.38 18.27
CA ASP A 328 54.79 4.03 18.72
C ASP A 328 55.94 3.41 17.92
N ALA A 329 56.57 4.21 17.04
CA ALA A 329 57.66 3.83 16.14
C ALA A 329 57.32 2.74 15.10
N ILE A 330 56.04 2.58 14.73
CA ILE A 330 55.59 1.64 13.70
C ILE A 330 54.93 2.41 12.54
N PRO A 331 55.66 2.71 11.45
CA PRO A 331 55.21 3.61 10.38
C PRO A 331 54.41 2.86 9.29
N GLN A 332 53.40 2.10 9.73
CA GLN A 332 52.48 1.33 8.88
C GLN A 332 51.21 0.94 9.65
N GLY A 333 50.15 0.61 8.92
CA GLY A 333 48.87 0.19 9.50
C GLY A 333 47.83 1.30 9.47
N ASP A 334 46.59 0.94 9.81
CA ASP A 334 45.40 1.78 9.60
C ASP A 334 45.46 3.12 10.35
N ASN A 335 46.03 3.17 11.55
CA ASN A 335 46.21 4.44 12.29
C ASN A 335 47.25 5.36 11.63
N PHE A 336 48.38 4.82 11.17
CA PHE A 336 49.40 5.62 10.49
C PHE A 336 48.85 6.17 9.17
N ASP A 337 48.18 5.33 8.39
CA ASP A 337 47.67 5.68 7.07
C ASP A 337 46.45 6.64 7.13
N ILE A 338 45.48 6.38 8.02
CA ILE A 338 44.21 7.13 8.08
C ILE A 338 44.28 8.29 9.07
N ASP A 339 44.70 8.05 10.31
CA ASP A 339 44.62 9.07 11.37
C ASP A 339 45.77 10.10 11.24
N TYR A 340 46.91 9.73 10.61
CA TYR A 340 48.04 10.65 10.36
C TYR A 340 48.18 11.05 8.88
N VAL A 341 48.55 10.12 7.96
CA VAL A 341 48.93 10.48 6.57
C VAL A 341 47.79 11.14 5.80
N VAL A 342 46.57 10.58 5.90
CA VAL A 342 45.39 11.16 5.24
C VAL A 342 44.98 12.51 5.83
N HIS A 343 45.23 12.75 7.13
CA HIS A 343 45.02 14.05 7.79
C HIS A 343 45.98 15.13 7.28
N GLU A 344 47.30 14.88 7.36
CA GLU A 344 48.32 15.87 6.99
C GLU A 344 48.29 16.19 5.49
N VAL A 345 48.01 15.20 4.64
CA VAL A 345 47.76 15.43 3.21
C VAL A 345 46.44 16.20 3.00
N GLY A 346 45.41 15.96 3.83
CA GLY A 346 44.17 16.74 3.83
C GLY A 346 44.41 18.24 4.02
N HIS A 347 45.30 18.62 4.94
CA HIS A 347 45.80 19.99 5.07
C HIS A 347 46.52 20.47 3.81
N GLN A 348 47.51 19.73 3.30
CA GLN A 348 48.26 20.11 2.08
C GLN A 348 47.30 20.37 0.89
N LEU A 349 46.23 19.57 0.78
CA LEU A 349 45.16 19.70 -0.21
C LEU A 349 44.22 20.90 0.03
N GLY A 350 44.04 21.37 1.27
CA GLY A 350 43.36 22.62 1.60
C GLY A 350 42.40 22.62 2.79
N ALA A 351 42.23 21.50 3.49
CA ALA A 351 41.32 21.43 4.63
C ALA A 351 41.90 22.05 5.91
N ASN A 352 41.02 22.56 6.76
CA ASN A 352 41.29 22.93 8.16
C ASN A 352 40.65 21.90 9.09
N HIS A 353 40.94 22.01 10.39
CA HIS A 353 40.34 21.13 11.38
C HIS A 353 38.83 21.34 11.53
N THR A 354 38.11 20.25 11.79
CA THR A 354 36.65 20.24 11.92
C THR A 354 36.16 20.18 13.37
N PHE A 355 37.03 19.86 14.33
CA PHE A 355 36.71 19.80 15.76
C PHE A 355 36.18 21.14 16.30
N SER A 356 35.61 21.13 17.51
CA SER A 356 35.28 22.37 18.23
C SER A 356 35.86 22.47 19.66
N MET A 357 36.69 21.51 20.10
CA MET A 357 37.38 21.58 21.40
C MET A 357 38.26 22.83 21.55
N SER A 358 38.82 23.35 20.45
CA SER A 358 39.27 24.74 20.34
C SER A 358 38.67 25.40 19.09
N ASN A 359 38.87 26.70 18.93
CA ASN A 359 38.40 27.49 17.80
C ASN A 359 39.62 28.05 17.06
N GLU A 360 39.73 27.76 15.77
CA GLU A 360 40.85 28.19 14.93
C GLU A 360 40.53 29.44 14.11
N GLY A 361 39.30 29.95 14.18
CA GLY A 361 38.85 31.11 13.41
C GLY A 361 38.66 30.83 11.91
N THR A 362 38.85 29.57 11.47
CA THR A 362 38.81 29.11 10.08
C THR A 362 37.39 28.99 9.50
N GLY A 363 36.36 29.12 10.35
CA GLY A 363 34.96 29.06 9.97
C GLY A 363 34.40 27.65 9.75
N VAL A 364 35.18 26.60 10.03
CA VAL A 364 34.80 25.19 9.82
C VAL A 364 34.94 24.29 11.05
N ASN A 365 34.93 24.85 12.26
CA ASN A 365 34.85 24.11 13.52
C ASN A 365 33.42 23.56 13.74
N VAL A 366 33.03 22.54 12.95
CA VAL A 366 31.64 22.06 12.72
C VAL A 366 31.32 20.69 13.32
N GLU A 367 32.26 20.02 14.00
CA GLU A 367 32.03 18.81 14.77
C GLU A 367 32.13 19.09 16.28
N PRO A 368 31.29 18.47 17.13
CA PRO A 368 31.41 18.65 18.58
C PRO A 368 32.68 17.98 19.13
N GLY A 369 33.12 18.40 20.32
CA GLY A 369 34.26 17.78 21.02
C GLY A 369 35.55 17.77 20.19
N SER A 370 36.25 16.63 20.20
CA SER A 370 37.36 16.35 19.27
C SER A 370 36.95 16.20 17.81
N GLY A 371 35.67 16.02 17.47
CA GLY A 371 35.26 15.55 16.15
C GLY A 371 35.74 14.12 15.86
N ILE A 372 35.18 13.49 14.83
CA ILE A 372 35.53 12.11 14.46
C ILE A 372 35.81 11.90 12.96
N THR A 373 35.54 12.87 12.08
CA THR A 373 36.04 12.76 10.68
C THR A 373 37.56 12.91 10.62
N ILE A 374 38.17 12.66 9.45
CA ILE A 374 39.63 12.74 9.25
C ILE A 374 40.25 14.03 9.79
N MET A 375 39.61 15.19 9.62
CA MET A 375 40.14 16.49 10.08
C MET A 375 39.75 16.82 11.54
N GLY A 376 39.14 15.87 12.25
CA GLY A 376 38.98 15.91 13.70
C GLY A 376 40.26 15.51 14.43
N TYR A 377 40.19 15.57 15.76
CA TYR A 377 41.27 15.26 16.71
C TYR A 377 40.93 14.02 17.58
N ALA A 378 40.31 13.02 16.96
CA ALA A 378 39.93 11.76 17.59
C ALA A 378 41.12 11.11 18.34
N GLY A 379 40.90 10.66 19.58
CA GLY A 379 41.87 9.96 20.41
C GLY A 379 42.94 10.81 21.14
N ILE A 380 43.01 12.13 20.93
CA ILE A 380 44.11 12.97 21.47
C ILE A 380 43.71 14.17 22.34
N THR A 381 42.43 14.35 22.65
CA THR A 381 41.95 15.52 23.41
C THR A 381 41.53 15.16 24.84
N SER A 382 40.91 16.10 25.55
CA SER A 382 40.22 15.88 26.84
C SER A 382 38.69 16.09 26.73
N GLN A 383 38.18 16.15 25.49
CA GLN A 383 36.76 16.17 25.14
C GLN A 383 36.53 15.15 24.01
N ASP A 384 37.17 13.98 24.13
CA ASP A 384 37.29 13.04 23.02
C ASP A 384 36.02 12.24 22.77
N LEU A 385 35.53 12.24 21.53
CA LEU A 385 34.29 11.56 21.15
C LEU A 385 34.50 10.11 20.71
N ALA A 386 35.67 9.80 20.14
CA ALA A 386 36.05 8.48 19.66
C ALA A 386 37.58 8.38 19.54
N PRO A 387 38.18 7.21 19.80
CA PRO A 387 39.64 7.07 19.90
C PRO A 387 40.41 7.10 18.57
N HIS A 388 39.71 7.07 17.43
CA HIS A 388 40.28 7.17 16.06
C HIS A 388 39.30 7.86 15.13
N SER A 389 39.83 8.42 14.03
CA SER A 389 39.00 9.02 12.99
C SER A 389 38.28 7.94 12.17
N ILE A 390 37.07 8.27 11.71
CA ILE A 390 36.38 7.57 10.63
C ILE A 390 36.94 8.05 9.28
N ASP A 391 37.02 7.14 8.31
CA ASP A 391 37.70 7.28 7.01
C ASP A 391 36.94 8.13 5.98
N ILE A 392 36.30 9.21 6.44
CA ILE A 392 35.66 10.23 5.61
C ILE A 392 36.19 11.61 5.94
N PHE A 393 36.25 12.47 4.94
CA PHE A 393 36.35 13.91 5.14
C PHE A 393 34.97 14.46 5.46
N HIS A 394 34.89 15.42 6.39
CA HIS A 394 33.67 16.18 6.59
C HIS A 394 33.32 16.93 5.30
N ALA A 395 32.04 17.16 5.05
CA ALA A 395 31.55 17.98 3.94
C ALA A 395 32.06 19.44 3.94
N ALA A 396 32.69 19.86 5.04
CA ALA A 396 33.42 21.12 5.19
C ALA A 396 34.81 21.03 4.52
N SER A 397 35.58 20.00 4.90
CA SER A 397 36.91 19.70 4.38
C SER A 397 36.88 19.38 2.88
N ILE A 398 35.87 18.63 2.41
CA ILE A 398 35.67 18.38 0.97
C ILE A 398 35.45 19.71 0.23
N ALA A 399 34.59 20.58 0.74
CA ALA A 399 34.32 21.88 0.11
C ALA A 399 35.58 22.79 0.07
N GLN A 400 36.38 22.81 1.14
CA GLN A 400 37.66 23.53 1.18
C GLN A 400 38.68 22.98 0.18
N ILE A 401 38.85 21.66 0.11
CA ILE A 401 39.78 21.01 -0.81
C ILE A 401 39.36 21.25 -2.27
N GLN A 402 38.07 21.09 -2.61
CA GLN A 402 37.59 21.34 -3.97
C GLN A 402 37.70 22.82 -4.35
N ALA A 403 37.41 23.75 -3.43
CA ALA A 403 37.59 25.19 -3.66
C ALA A 403 39.06 25.55 -3.89
N ASN A 404 40.00 24.93 -3.18
CA ASN A 404 41.42 25.09 -3.44
C ASN A 404 41.79 24.52 -4.83
N LEU A 405 41.44 23.26 -5.12
CA LEU A 405 41.74 22.57 -6.38
C LEU A 405 41.20 23.27 -7.62
N ALA A 406 40.04 23.94 -7.53
CA ALA A 406 39.48 24.75 -8.61
C ALA A 406 40.42 25.90 -9.06
N THR A 407 41.37 26.32 -8.21
CA THR A 407 42.39 27.34 -8.53
C THR A 407 43.72 26.77 -9.03
N LYS A 408 43.87 25.44 -9.08
CA LYS A 408 45.15 24.75 -9.33
C LYS A 408 45.21 24.16 -10.74
N SER A 409 46.27 24.48 -11.48
CA SER A 409 46.52 23.98 -12.84
C SER A 409 47.50 22.81 -12.92
N CYS A 410 48.20 22.46 -11.84
CA CYS A 410 49.17 21.35 -11.85
C CYS A 410 48.58 19.92 -11.84
N PRO A 411 47.40 19.63 -11.25
CA PRO A 411 46.84 18.27 -11.29
C PRO A 411 46.42 17.88 -12.71
N VAL A 412 46.83 16.70 -13.16
CA VAL A 412 46.34 16.12 -14.41
C VAL A 412 44.85 15.82 -14.24
N THR A 413 44.01 16.66 -14.87
CA THR A 413 42.55 16.55 -14.78
C THR A 413 42.02 15.76 -15.98
N THR A 414 41.34 14.65 -15.70
CA THR A 414 40.68 13.81 -16.70
C THR A 414 39.16 13.96 -16.55
N VAL A 415 38.47 14.41 -17.60
CA VAL A 415 37.01 14.46 -17.60
C VAL A 415 36.47 13.03 -17.64
N ILE A 416 35.68 12.64 -16.64
CA ILE A 416 35.13 11.29 -16.50
C ILE A 416 33.60 11.23 -16.60
N SER A 417 32.90 12.36 -16.76
CA SER A 417 31.43 12.46 -16.75
C SER A 417 30.66 11.61 -17.79
N GLY A 418 31.35 11.00 -18.76
CA GLY A 418 30.81 9.98 -19.68
C GLY A 418 31.10 8.51 -19.30
N ASN A 419 31.96 8.29 -18.30
CA ASN A 419 32.32 6.97 -17.74
C ASN A 419 31.68 6.78 -16.36
N ASN A 420 31.77 7.82 -15.51
CA ASN A 420 31.12 7.90 -14.21
C ASN A 420 30.57 9.31 -13.97
N ALA A 421 29.29 9.40 -13.63
CA ALA A 421 28.59 10.67 -13.41
C ALA A 421 28.74 11.15 -11.96
N THR A 422 28.42 12.43 -11.73
CA THR A 422 28.29 12.96 -10.38
C THR A 422 26.86 12.71 -9.87
N PRO A 423 26.65 12.10 -8.69
CA PRO A 423 25.31 11.81 -8.18
C PRO A 423 24.47 13.08 -8.00
N VAL A 424 23.19 13.06 -8.36
CA VAL A 424 22.26 14.17 -8.14
C VAL A 424 21.60 14.00 -6.77
N VAL A 425 21.70 15.00 -5.90
CA VAL A 425 21.33 14.91 -4.47
C VAL A 425 20.23 15.91 -4.10
N SER A 426 19.31 15.52 -3.23
CA SER A 426 18.34 16.41 -2.59
C SER A 426 18.17 16.10 -1.11
N ALA A 427 18.33 17.12 -0.27
CA ALA A 427 18.11 17.07 1.19
C ALA A 427 16.64 17.27 1.59
N GLY A 428 15.74 17.51 0.63
CA GLY A 428 14.34 17.85 0.91
C GLY A 428 14.12 19.34 1.18
N GLY A 429 13.14 19.66 2.03
CA GLY A 429 12.78 21.04 2.39
C GLY A 429 13.31 21.48 3.75
N ASN A 430 13.19 22.78 4.05
CA ASN A 430 13.47 23.32 5.37
C ASN A 430 12.27 23.12 6.30
N PHE A 431 12.51 22.86 7.60
CA PHE A 431 11.46 22.56 8.58
C PHE A 431 11.60 23.38 9.86
N THR A 432 10.47 23.61 10.55
CA THR A 432 10.47 24.14 11.92
C THR A 432 9.91 23.08 12.86
N ILE A 433 10.65 22.75 13.92
CA ILE A 433 10.32 21.69 14.89
C ILE A 433 10.19 22.23 16.32
N PRO A 434 9.44 21.57 17.21
CA PRO A 434 9.45 21.85 18.64
C PRO A 434 10.81 21.60 19.31
N ILE A 435 11.10 22.30 20.42
CA ILE A 435 12.25 21.99 21.29
C ILE A 435 12.17 20.58 21.88
N SER A 436 13.33 20.01 22.22
CA SER A 436 13.48 18.74 22.96
C SER A 436 12.71 17.54 22.39
N THR A 437 12.50 17.51 21.07
CA THR A 437 11.68 16.49 20.38
C THR A 437 12.51 15.77 19.31
N PRO A 438 12.54 14.42 19.27
CA PRO A 438 13.23 13.67 18.21
C PRO A 438 12.80 14.07 16.79
N PHE A 439 13.75 14.04 15.85
CA PHE A 439 13.46 14.28 14.43
C PHE A 439 14.24 13.34 13.52
N VAL A 440 13.77 13.22 12.28
CA VAL A 440 14.33 12.32 11.27
C VAL A 440 14.51 13.06 9.95
N LEU A 441 15.73 13.12 9.44
CA LEU A 441 16.02 13.69 8.12
C LEU A 441 16.06 12.56 7.10
N THR A 442 15.40 12.74 5.96
CA THR A 442 15.38 11.79 4.85
C THR A 442 15.56 12.57 3.55
N GLY A 443 16.64 12.29 2.84
CA GLY A 443 16.91 12.86 1.53
C GLY A 443 16.63 11.88 0.40
N SER A 444 17.20 12.18 -0.76
CA SER A 444 17.24 11.29 -1.92
C SER A 444 18.45 11.59 -2.79
N ALA A 445 18.87 10.61 -3.57
CA ALA A 445 19.80 10.83 -4.68
C ALA A 445 19.52 9.87 -5.83
N THR A 446 19.98 10.25 -7.02
CA THR A 446 19.92 9.44 -8.25
C THR A 446 21.23 9.56 -8.99
N ASP A 447 21.69 8.46 -9.57
CA ASP A 447 22.86 8.44 -10.46
C ASP A 447 22.49 8.10 -11.90
N ALA A 448 23.35 8.46 -12.85
CA ALA A 448 23.29 7.98 -14.22
C ALA A 448 24.00 6.63 -14.40
N ASN A 449 24.85 6.23 -13.45
CA ASN A 449 25.55 4.95 -13.39
C ASN A 449 24.75 3.92 -12.55
N PRO A 450 23.95 3.02 -13.17
CA PRO A 450 23.05 2.12 -12.42
C PRO A 450 23.76 0.94 -11.74
N SER A 451 25.07 0.79 -11.93
CA SER A 451 25.92 -0.16 -11.23
C SER A 451 26.32 0.31 -9.82
N ASP A 452 26.17 1.61 -9.54
CA ASP A 452 26.94 2.27 -8.50
C ASP A 452 26.12 2.41 -7.21
N VAL A 453 26.81 2.46 -6.08
CA VAL A 453 26.23 2.15 -4.78
C VAL A 453 26.23 3.39 -3.91
N LEU A 454 25.19 4.20 -4.12
CA LEU A 454 25.01 5.46 -3.42
C LEU A 454 24.97 5.26 -1.90
N THR A 455 25.84 5.99 -1.22
CA THR A 455 25.88 6.05 0.25
C THR A 455 25.73 7.48 0.73
N TYR A 456 25.01 7.63 1.84
CA TYR A 456 24.51 8.89 2.36
C TYR A 456 25.16 9.17 3.72
N ALA A 457 25.64 10.40 3.91
CA ALA A 457 26.05 10.93 5.21
C ALA A 457 25.31 12.23 5.47
N TRP A 458 24.61 12.30 6.60
CA TRP A 458 23.95 13.50 7.10
C TRP A 458 24.86 14.17 8.13
N GLU A 459 25.34 15.37 7.82
CA GLU A 459 26.41 16.07 8.52
C GLU A 459 25.91 17.45 9.00
N GLN A 460 26.30 17.91 10.20
CA GLN A 460 25.96 19.27 10.64
C GLN A 460 27.06 20.25 10.18
N PHE A 461 26.71 21.43 9.71
CA PHE A 461 27.67 22.43 9.21
C PHE A 461 27.67 23.73 10.03
N ASP A 462 27.33 23.66 11.32
CA ASP A 462 27.28 24.81 12.23
C ASP A 462 28.60 25.07 12.95
N ASN A 463 29.35 26.05 12.44
CA ASN A 463 30.63 26.47 13.00
C ASN A 463 30.51 26.98 14.45
N ALA A 464 31.40 26.51 15.30
CA ALA A 464 31.56 26.97 16.67
C ALA A 464 32.15 28.39 16.76
N SER A 465 31.76 29.13 17.79
CA SER A 465 32.51 30.31 18.24
C SER A 465 33.46 29.94 19.38
N SER A 466 34.30 30.87 19.81
CA SER A 466 35.09 30.74 21.04
C SER A 466 34.26 30.44 22.30
N SER A 467 32.94 30.72 22.30
CA SER A 467 32.03 30.34 23.39
C SER A 467 31.47 28.90 23.32
N GLN A 468 31.90 28.10 22.33
CA GLN A 468 31.58 26.67 22.17
C GLN A 468 32.85 25.78 22.21
N THR A 469 33.89 26.21 22.93
CA THR A 469 35.18 25.50 23.06
C THR A 469 35.36 24.87 24.44
N GLY A 470 36.41 24.06 24.62
CA GLY A 470 36.67 23.33 25.86
C GLY A 470 35.49 22.39 26.19
N SER A 471 35.08 22.33 27.46
CA SER A 471 33.90 21.56 27.88
C SER A 471 32.56 22.01 27.24
N SER A 472 32.50 23.18 26.61
CA SER A 472 31.32 23.63 25.84
C SER A 472 31.30 23.12 24.38
N SER A 473 32.32 22.37 23.96
CA SER A 473 32.41 21.77 22.62
C SER A 473 31.57 20.51 22.45
N VAL A 474 31.38 19.72 23.51
CA VAL A 474 30.60 18.47 23.48
C VAL A 474 29.10 18.77 23.29
N ALA A 475 28.30 17.79 22.85
CA ALA A 475 26.88 18.01 22.60
C ALA A 475 26.09 18.31 23.90
N SER A 476 25.18 19.28 23.85
CA SER A 476 24.32 19.65 25.00
C SER A 476 22.96 20.17 24.55
N PRO A 477 21.86 19.83 25.25
CA PRO A 477 20.54 20.40 24.95
C PRO A 477 20.46 21.92 25.05
N THR A 478 21.28 22.55 25.90
CA THR A 478 21.27 24.00 26.12
C THR A 478 22.19 24.77 25.16
N LYS A 479 22.91 24.10 24.25
CA LYS A 479 23.84 24.75 23.33
C LYS A 479 23.12 25.53 22.23
N ALA A 480 23.20 26.86 22.27
CA ALA A 480 22.49 27.76 21.36
C ALA A 480 23.10 27.86 19.94
N THR A 481 24.41 27.73 19.80
CA THR A 481 25.16 27.88 18.53
C THR A 481 26.21 26.77 18.37
N GLY A 482 26.90 26.71 17.23
CA GLY A 482 27.92 25.68 16.97
C GLY A 482 27.36 24.25 16.91
N PRO A 483 28.25 23.24 16.87
CA PRO A 483 27.85 21.88 16.54
C PRO A 483 27.32 21.10 17.76
N ASN A 484 26.36 20.22 17.50
CA ASN A 484 25.64 19.42 18.50
C ASN A 484 25.35 17.98 18.04
N TRP A 485 25.85 17.60 16.85
CA TRP A 485 25.67 16.30 16.21
C TRP A 485 26.98 15.90 15.52
N ILE A 486 27.55 14.74 15.84
CA ILE A 486 28.66 14.15 15.06
C ILE A 486 28.24 13.78 13.64
N SER A 487 29.19 13.80 12.71
CA SER A 487 29.08 13.04 11.46
C SER A 487 29.26 11.54 11.72
N LEU A 488 28.75 10.69 10.84
CA LEU A 488 28.78 9.22 10.99
C LEU A 488 29.25 8.57 9.69
N PRO A 489 29.78 7.32 9.72
CA PRO A 489 30.14 6.59 8.51
C PRO A 489 28.97 6.50 7.51
N PRO A 490 29.21 6.60 6.19
CA PRO A 490 28.15 6.58 5.19
C PRO A 490 27.36 5.26 5.19
N VAL A 491 26.05 5.37 4.96
CA VAL A 491 25.11 4.23 4.95
C VAL A 491 24.29 4.21 3.67
N THR A 492 23.71 3.07 3.31
CA THR A 492 22.76 2.96 2.17
C THR A 492 21.42 3.67 2.42
N SER A 493 21.14 4.02 3.67
CA SER A 493 19.90 4.70 4.08
C SER A 493 20.01 6.21 3.84
N PRO A 494 19.13 6.83 3.04
CA PRO A 494 19.05 8.29 2.96
C PRO A 494 18.43 8.92 4.24
N THR A 495 18.04 8.09 5.21
CA THR A 495 17.37 8.47 6.45
C THR A 495 18.32 8.40 7.66
N ARG A 496 18.47 9.50 8.40
CA ARG A 496 19.15 9.56 9.72
C ARG A 496 18.19 10.06 10.80
N TYR A 497 18.21 9.39 11.95
CA TYR A 497 17.51 9.81 13.18
C TYR A 497 18.40 10.72 14.04
N PHE A 498 17.78 11.70 14.69
CA PHE A 498 18.45 12.65 15.57
C PHE A 498 17.73 12.68 16.94
N PRO A 499 18.36 12.19 18.03
CA PRO A 499 19.62 11.43 18.07
C PRO A 499 19.47 10.04 17.42
N LYS A 500 20.57 9.28 17.34
CA LYS A 500 20.56 7.87 16.89
C LYS A 500 19.42 7.09 17.56
N LEU A 501 18.73 6.23 16.80
CA LEU A 501 17.46 5.61 17.20
C LEU A 501 17.54 4.90 18.57
N ALA A 502 18.65 4.23 18.88
CA ALA A 502 18.87 3.59 20.19
C ALA A 502 18.78 4.56 21.39
N THR A 503 19.21 5.82 21.23
CA THR A 503 19.09 6.86 22.25
C THR A 503 17.63 7.25 22.46
N VAL A 504 16.84 7.35 21.37
CA VAL A 504 15.40 7.63 21.42
C VAL A 504 14.61 6.47 22.05
N LEU A 505 14.91 5.22 21.69
CA LEU A 505 14.25 4.03 22.26
C LEU A 505 14.53 3.82 23.76
N ALA A 506 15.61 4.42 24.27
CA ALA A 506 15.97 4.50 25.68
C ALA A 506 15.36 5.74 26.40
N GLY A 507 14.59 6.58 25.70
CA GLY A 507 13.96 7.79 26.24
C GLY A 507 14.93 8.94 26.54
N ASN A 508 16.12 8.94 25.95
CA ASN A 508 17.17 9.91 26.22
C ASN A 508 17.20 11.05 25.18
N LEU A 509 17.51 12.25 25.65
CA LEU A 509 17.67 13.45 24.79
C LEU A 509 19.10 13.62 24.25
N VAL A 510 20.05 12.81 24.72
CA VAL A 510 21.50 12.97 24.53
C VAL A 510 22.15 11.62 24.28
N SER A 511 22.99 11.52 23.24
CA SER A 511 23.91 10.40 23.05
C SER A 511 25.25 10.72 23.75
N GLY A 512 25.71 9.82 24.61
CA GLY A 512 27.04 9.88 25.22
C GLY A 512 28.19 9.69 24.20
N PRO A 513 29.44 9.52 24.68
CA PRO A 513 30.60 9.22 23.83
C PRO A 513 30.41 7.93 23.01
N LEU A 514 31.23 7.75 21.97
CA LEU A 514 31.39 6.42 21.34
C LEU A 514 32.29 5.53 22.22
N THR A 515 32.34 4.24 21.91
CA THR A 515 33.19 3.27 22.63
C THR A 515 34.66 3.72 22.61
N GLY A 516 35.22 4.01 23.78
CA GLY A 516 36.60 4.49 23.95
C GLY A 516 36.77 6.01 24.06
N GLY A 517 35.72 6.80 23.86
CA GLY A 517 35.73 8.25 24.10
C GLY A 517 35.59 8.66 25.57
N ASP A 518 35.83 9.93 25.86
CA ASP A 518 35.86 10.53 27.20
C ASP A 518 34.51 10.51 27.93
N ALA A 519 34.56 10.28 29.24
CA ALA A 519 33.37 10.28 30.09
C ALA A 519 32.70 11.67 30.14
N GLY A 520 31.49 11.77 29.56
CA GLY A 520 30.73 13.02 29.45
C GLY A 520 30.94 13.77 28.12
N ALA A 521 31.78 13.25 27.21
CA ALA A 521 31.96 13.78 25.88
C ALA A 521 30.79 13.36 24.96
N ASN A 522 29.64 14.02 25.12
CA ASN A 522 28.41 13.72 24.39
C ASN A 522 28.57 13.97 22.88
N THR A 523 28.04 13.04 22.08
CA THR A 523 28.14 13.04 20.61
C THR A 523 26.95 13.69 19.91
N GLU A 524 25.76 13.64 20.52
CA GLU A 524 24.51 14.13 19.95
C GLU A 524 23.58 14.67 21.04
N ALA A 525 22.86 15.77 20.82
CA ALA A 525 21.85 16.25 21.77
C ALA A 525 20.71 17.06 21.13
N LEU A 526 19.46 16.74 21.53
CA LEU A 526 18.28 17.51 21.14
C LEU A 526 18.29 18.90 21.76
N SER A 527 18.08 19.92 20.94
CA SER A 527 18.09 21.32 21.40
C SER A 527 16.85 21.64 22.23
N ALA A 528 17.07 21.98 23.50
CA ALA A 528 16.07 22.51 24.44
C ALA A 528 15.94 24.05 24.35
N VAL A 529 16.72 24.68 23.49
CA VAL A 529 16.74 26.13 23.23
C VAL A 529 16.34 26.42 21.78
N SER A 530 15.77 27.60 21.55
CA SER A 530 15.47 28.07 20.19
C SER A 530 16.75 28.33 19.43
N ARG A 531 16.94 27.68 18.28
CA ARG A 531 18.12 27.86 17.41
C ARG A 531 17.90 27.32 16.01
N THR A 532 18.73 27.77 15.09
CA THR A 532 18.88 27.15 13.77
C THR A 532 19.88 25.99 13.84
N LEU A 533 19.61 24.93 13.09
CA LEU A 533 20.53 23.84 12.78
C LEU A 533 20.65 23.73 11.26
N ARG A 534 21.87 23.78 10.72
CA ARG A 534 22.14 23.58 9.29
C ARG A 534 22.75 22.21 9.05
N PHE A 535 22.10 21.44 8.19
CA PHE A 535 22.52 20.10 7.82
C PHE A 535 22.84 20.02 6.32
N ARG A 536 23.89 19.27 6.01
CA ARG A 536 24.31 18.91 4.66
C ARG A 536 24.12 17.41 4.48
N LEU A 537 23.48 17.01 3.39
CA LEU A 537 23.44 15.63 2.93
C LEU A 537 24.55 15.44 1.89
N THR A 538 25.56 14.67 2.26
CA THR A 538 26.64 14.22 1.37
C THR A 538 26.28 12.88 0.77
N VAL A 539 26.47 12.72 -0.54
CA VAL A 539 26.33 11.42 -1.22
C VAL A 539 27.60 11.09 -1.99
N ARG A 540 28.03 9.82 -1.86
CA ARG A 540 29.17 9.20 -2.54
C ARG A 540 28.63 8.05 -3.41
N ASP A 541 29.09 7.94 -4.65
CA ASP A 541 28.76 6.83 -5.57
C ASP A 541 29.52 5.51 -5.26
N ASN A 542 30.68 5.63 -4.63
CA ASN A 542 31.66 4.59 -4.38
C ASN A 542 32.19 3.89 -5.65
N ALA A 543 32.25 4.60 -6.78
CA ALA A 543 32.84 4.08 -8.01
C ALA A 543 34.35 3.78 -7.84
N PRO A 544 34.81 2.53 -8.00
CA PRO A 544 36.24 2.20 -7.81
C PRO A 544 37.13 2.94 -8.81
N TYR A 545 38.29 3.42 -8.35
CA TYR A 545 39.27 4.01 -9.25
C TYR A 545 39.83 2.99 -10.24
N SER A 546 39.93 3.38 -11.52
CA SER A 546 40.70 2.65 -12.51
C SER A 546 41.65 3.58 -13.25
N SER A 547 42.94 3.23 -13.22
CA SER A 547 44.00 3.97 -13.92
C SER A 547 44.00 3.74 -15.44
N THR A 548 43.30 2.69 -15.90
CA THR A 548 43.19 2.30 -17.31
C THR A 548 41.85 2.75 -17.88
N ALA A 549 41.83 3.21 -19.14
CA ALA A 549 40.59 3.63 -19.81
C ALA A 549 39.56 2.47 -19.91
N PRO A 550 38.26 2.71 -19.65
CA PRO A 550 37.64 3.97 -19.23
C PRO A 550 38.01 4.33 -17.78
N VAL A 551 38.58 5.53 -17.59
CA VAL A 551 38.99 6.00 -16.26
C VAL A 551 37.72 6.28 -15.45
N THR A 552 37.66 5.66 -14.28
CA THR A 552 36.64 5.86 -13.25
C THR A 552 37.32 6.33 -11.97
N ILE A 553 36.60 7.11 -11.16
CA ILE A 553 36.95 7.46 -9.77
C ILE A 553 35.64 7.85 -9.07
N GLY A 554 35.58 7.76 -7.75
CA GLY A 554 34.41 8.16 -6.99
C GLY A 554 34.04 9.64 -7.20
N GLN A 555 32.75 9.94 -7.15
CA GLN A 555 32.19 11.29 -7.19
C GLN A 555 31.34 11.57 -5.95
N THR A 556 31.42 12.82 -5.51
CA THR A 556 30.68 13.35 -4.37
C THR A 556 29.84 14.56 -4.74
N ASN A 557 28.65 14.67 -4.14
CA ASN A 557 27.78 15.83 -4.25
C ASN A 557 26.99 16.06 -2.96
N PHE A 558 26.42 17.25 -2.82
CA PHE A 558 25.80 17.75 -1.60
C PHE A 558 24.45 18.40 -1.88
N SER A 559 23.57 18.36 -0.88
CA SER A 559 22.41 19.25 -0.78
C SER A 559 22.25 19.71 0.67
N ASP A 560 21.88 20.97 0.86
CA ASP A 560 21.73 21.56 2.19
C ASP A 560 20.26 21.72 2.58
N MET A 561 19.99 21.68 3.89
CA MET A 561 18.70 22.06 4.47
C MET A 561 18.86 22.67 5.88
N THR A 562 17.81 23.33 6.32
CA THR A 562 17.71 23.99 7.64
C THR A 562 16.61 23.37 8.49
N VAL A 563 16.94 23.07 9.74
CA VAL A 563 15.98 22.76 10.81
C VAL A 563 15.98 23.89 11.82
N THR A 564 14.87 24.61 11.91
CA THR A 564 14.64 25.64 12.93
C THR A 564 14.00 25.00 14.15
N VAL A 565 14.66 25.03 15.30
CA VAL A 565 14.09 24.57 16.57
C VAL A 565 13.40 25.76 17.23
N SER A 566 12.09 25.65 17.49
CA SER A 566 11.29 26.71 18.10
C SER A 566 10.93 26.41 19.54
N ASN A 567 11.20 27.34 20.45
CA ASN A 567 10.81 27.27 21.86
C ASN A 567 9.36 27.71 22.14
N THR A 568 8.56 28.06 21.13
CA THR A 568 7.11 28.35 21.30
C THR A 568 6.27 27.07 21.39
N SER A 569 6.89 25.91 21.18
CA SER A 569 6.27 24.59 21.09
C SER A 569 7.24 23.50 21.53
N GLY A 570 6.75 22.45 22.17
CA GLY A 570 7.54 21.31 22.65
C GLY A 570 7.67 21.21 24.17
N PRO A 571 8.17 20.06 24.70
CA PRO A 571 8.45 18.83 23.96
C PRO A 571 7.16 18.15 23.50
N PHE A 572 7.12 17.75 22.23
CA PHE A 572 6.09 16.84 21.73
C PHE A 572 6.50 15.43 22.13
N SER A 573 5.60 14.69 22.78
CA SER A 573 5.93 13.35 23.29
C SER A 573 4.71 12.43 23.40
N VAL A 574 4.91 11.14 23.16
CA VAL A 574 3.95 10.09 23.51
C VAL A 574 3.76 10.11 25.02
N THR A 575 2.52 10.07 25.49
CA THR A 575 2.17 10.02 26.92
C THR A 575 1.62 8.65 27.34
N ALA A 576 0.88 7.97 26.47
CA ALA A 576 0.51 6.56 26.64
C ALA A 576 0.56 5.79 25.30
N PRO A 577 1.11 4.56 25.27
CA PRO A 577 1.70 3.82 26.39
C PRO A 577 3.11 4.34 26.74
N ASN A 578 3.47 4.30 28.02
CA ASN A 578 4.83 4.63 28.51
C ASN A 578 5.29 3.77 29.70
N THR A 579 4.47 2.80 30.10
CA THR A 579 4.74 1.84 31.18
C THR A 579 4.58 0.43 30.63
N ALA A 580 5.07 -0.58 31.36
CA ALA A 580 4.98 -1.98 30.97
C ALA A 580 3.55 -2.54 31.13
N VAL A 581 2.59 -1.98 30.38
CA VAL A 581 1.21 -2.48 30.29
C VAL A 581 1.15 -3.77 29.50
N SER A 582 0.08 -4.53 29.71
CA SER A 582 -0.25 -5.70 28.89
C SER A 582 -1.58 -5.45 28.20
N TRP A 583 -1.58 -5.48 26.87
CA TRP A 583 -2.75 -5.30 26.03
C TRP A 583 -3.06 -6.60 25.29
N ALA A 584 -4.34 -6.95 25.19
CA ALA A 584 -4.75 -8.03 24.31
C ALA A 584 -4.61 -7.59 22.85
N GLY A 585 -4.08 -8.48 22.00
CA GLY A 585 -4.26 -8.36 20.56
C GLY A 585 -5.75 -8.22 20.21
N ASN A 586 -6.04 -7.59 19.08
CA ASN A 586 -7.40 -7.27 18.62
C ASN A 586 -8.21 -6.32 19.53
N SER A 587 -7.67 -5.84 20.65
CA SER A 587 -8.35 -4.87 21.51
C SER A 587 -8.22 -3.43 21.00
N SER A 588 -9.24 -2.61 21.27
CA SER A 588 -9.17 -1.16 21.09
C SER A 588 -8.41 -0.55 22.26
N GLN A 589 -7.40 0.27 21.96
CA GLN A 589 -6.59 1.00 22.96
C GLN A 589 -6.49 2.47 22.56
N ASN A 590 -6.40 3.36 23.54
CA ASN A 590 -6.28 4.80 23.29
C ASN A 590 -4.81 5.23 23.42
N ILE A 591 -4.22 5.67 22.31
CA ILE A 591 -2.89 6.28 22.25
C ILE A 591 -3.02 7.75 22.61
N THR A 592 -2.16 8.28 23.47
CA THR A 592 -2.15 9.71 23.80
C THR A 592 -0.76 10.31 23.68
N TRP A 593 -0.70 11.60 23.36
CA TRP A 593 0.54 12.37 23.24
C TRP A 593 0.33 13.83 23.67
N ASN A 594 1.41 14.50 24.05
CA ASN A 594 1.43 15.93 24.32
C ASN A 594 1.58 16.70 23.00
N VAL A 595 0.52 17.39 22.58
CA VAL A 595 0.52 18.24 21.37
C VAL A 595 1.52 19.40 21.49
N ALA A 596 1.78 19.90 22.70
CA ALA A 596 2.82 20.88 23.01
C ALA A 596 2.87 22.11 22.05
N ASN A 597 1.71 22.69 21.72
CA ASN A 597 1.52 23.79 20.75
C ASN A 597 1.99 23.50 19.30
N THR A 598 2.34 22.27 18.93
CA THR A 598 2.87 21.96 17.59
C THR A 598 1.87 22.18 16.44
N THR A 599 0.58 22.23 16.72
CA THR A 599 -0.48 22.64 15.77
C THR A 599 -0.41 24.12 15.39
N ALA A 600 0.20 24.97 16.21
CA ALA A 600 0.31 26.41 15.97
C ALA A 600 1.54 26.78 15.12
N SER A 601 1.47 27.94 14.48
CA SER A 601 2.66 28.57 13.85
C SER A 601 3.74 28.80 14.91
N PRO A 602 5.03 28.51 14.62
CA PRO A 602 5.59 28.21 13.31
C PRO A 602 5.62 26.71 12.92
N VAL A 603 5.34 25.77 13.82
CA VAL A 603 5.45 24.32 13.56
C VAL A 603 4.30 23.78 12.69
N SER A 604 3.09 24.31 12.86
CA SER A 604 1.92 24.13 11.98
C SER A 604 1.50 22.67 11.70
N CYS A 605 1.81 21.74 12.60
CA CYS A 605 1.57 20.32 12.43
C CYS A 605 0.11 19.96 12.74
N ALA A 606 -0.76 20.02 11.73
CA ALA A 606 -2.20 19.77 11.86
C ALA A 606 -2.57 18.30 12.14
N ASN A 607 -1.80 17.33 11.63
CA ASN A 607 -2.08 15.90 11.74
C ASN A 607 -0.83 15.10 12.15
N VAL A 608 -1.04 13.94 12.76
CA VAL A 608 -0.01 12.95 13.09
C VAL A 608 -0.35 11.58 12.49
N LYS A 609 0.67 10.75 12.32
CA LYS A 609 0.61 9.34 11.95
C LYS A 609 0.99 8.50 13.17
N ILE A 610 0.31 7.38 13.36
CA ILE A 610 0.54 6.45 14.48
C ILE A 610 0.98 5.11 13.93
N SER A 611 2.12 4.61 14.42
CA SER A 611 2.72 3.35 14.00
C SER A 611 3.09 2.49 15.22
N ILE A 612 3.03 1.18 15.08
CA ILE A 612 3.39 0.20 16.11
C ILE A 612 4.62 -0.62 15.70
N SER A 613 5.52 -0.84 16.64
CA SER A 613 6.61 -1.82 16.56
C SER A 613 6.23 -3.07 17.34
N THR A 614 6.70 -4.24 16.90
CA THR A 614 6.63 -5.48 17.68
C THR A 614 8.01 -6.04 18.06
N ASP A 615 9.08 -5.30 17.76
CA ASP A 615 10.49 -5.77 17.77
C ASP A 615 11.43 -4.89 18.62
N GLY A 616 10.88 -4.15 19.59
CA GLY A 616 11.62 -3.22 20.45
C GLY A 616 11.75 -1.80 19.91
N GLY A 617 11.30 -1.53 18.68
CA GLY A 617 11.31 -0.20 18.05
C GLY A 617 12.24 -0.11 16.84
N ASN A 618 12.62 -1.23 16.24
CA ASN A 618 13.50 -1.30 15.08
C ASN A 618 12.71 -1.15 13.77
N THR A 619 11.50 -1.71 13.69
CA THR A 619 10.59 -1.55 12.54
C THR A 619 9.18 -1.15 12.97
N PHE A 620 8.50 -0.32 12.17
CA PHE A 620 7.20 0.26 12.53
C PHE A 620 6.15 0.02 11.43
N SER A 621 5.08 -0.70 11.77
CA SER A 621 3.88 -0.87 10.95
C SER A 621 2.87 0.24 11.24
N THR A 622 2.22 0.79 10.21
CA THR A 622 1.27 1.90 10.40
C THR A 622 -0.07 1.40 10.94
N LEU A 623 -0.58 2.03 12.01
CA LEU A 623 -1.94 1.82 12.52
C LEU A 623 -2.91 2.86 11.95
N VAL A 624 -2.51 4.12 11.96
CA VAL A 624 -3.31 5.26 11.47
C VAL A 624 -2.39 6.17 10.66
N SER A 625 -2.65 6.30 9.35
CA SER A 625 -1.79 7.04 8.43
C SER A 625 -1.89 8.57 8.57
N SER A 626 -3.03 9.08 9.06
CA SER A 626 -3.24 10.48 9.40
C SER A 626 -4.44 10.61 10.35
N THR A 627 -4.28 11.35 11.44
CA THR A 627 -5.35 11.79 12.34
C THR A 627 -5.02 13.18 12.91
N PRO A 628 -5.99 14.00 13.37
CA PRO A 628 -5.71 15.31 13.95
C PRO A 628 -4.69 15.26 15.08
N ASN A 629 -3.87 16.30 15.17
CA ASN A 629 -2.88 16.47 16.24
C ASN A 629 -3.54 17.09 17.49
N ASP A 630 -4.53 16.40 18.07
CA ASP A 630 -5.31 16.85 19.23
C ASP A 630 -4.90 16.20 20.56
N GLY A 631 -4.09 15.14 20.51
CA GLY A 631 -3.48 14.48 21.67
C GLY A 631 -4.03 13.10 22.01
N SER A 632 -5.04 12.59 21.28
CA SER A 632 -5.67 11.30 21.59
C SER A 632 -6.24 10.57 20.37
N GLN A 633 -5.90 9.28 20.20
CA GLN A 633 -6.47 8.44 19.13
C GLN A 633 -6.73 7.01 19.60
N SER A 634 -7.96 6.54 19.40
CA SER A 634 -8.30 5.12 19.56
C SER A 634 -7.79 4.31 18.36
N VAL A 635 -7.09 3.20 18.62
CA VAL A 635 -6.54 2.28 17.60
C VAL A 635 -6.85 0.83 17.97
N ILE A 636 -6.96 -0.06 16.98
CA ILE A 636 -6.97 -1.51 17.23
C ILE A 636 -5.53 -2.01 17.26
N ILE A 637 -5.15 -2.71 18.33
CA ILE A 637 -3.82 -3.34 18.45
C ILE A 637 -3.80 -4.64 17.65
N PRO A 638 -2.84 -4.87 16.73
CA PRO A 638 -2.73 -6.13 16.00
C PRO A 638 -2.53 -7.33 16.92
N ASN A 639 -3.13 -8.48 16.59
CA ASN A 639 -2.89 -9.74 17.30
C ASN A 639 -1.56 -10.39 16.90
N THR A 640 -0.46 -9.71 17.23
CA THR A 640 0.91 -10.15 17.05
C THR A 640 1.60 -10.19 18.42
N PRO A 641 1.55 -11.32 19.16
CA PRO A 641 2.05 -11.38 20.53
C PRO A 641 3.55 -11.07 20.63
N THR A 642 3.91 -10.20 21.56
CA THR A 642 5.31 -9.76 21.80
C THR A 642 5.42 -9.09 23.17
N THR A 643 6.59 -9.15 23.79
CA THR A 643 6.93 -8.41 25.03
C THR A 643 7.69 -7.11 24.75
N THR A 644 7.87 -6.74 23.48
CA THR A 644 8.72 -5.63 23.02
C THR A 644 7.96 -4.64 22.13
N ALA A 645 6.67 -4.46 22.38
CA ALA A 645 5.87 -3.51 21.59
C ALA A 645 6.20 -2.06 21.93
N ARG A 646 6.13 -1.18 20.91
CA ARG A 646 6.35 0.27 21.01
C ARG A 646 5.35 1.01 20.12
N ILE A 647 4.96 2.21 20.50
CA ILE A 647 4.16 3.12 19.67
C ILE A 647 5.03 4.31 19.28
N LYS A 648 5.04 4.64 17.98
CA LYS A 648 5.58 5.89 17.43
C LYS A 648 4.42 6.79 17.04
N VAL A 649 4.47 8.05 17.45
CA VAL A 649 3.62 9.12 16.91
C VAL A 649 4.51 10.10 16.16
N GLU A 650 4.24 10.31 14.87
CA GLU A 650 5.09 11.10 13.97
C GLU A 650 4.27 12.16 13.23
N SER A 651 4.87 13.33 12.98
CA SER A 651 4.19 14.43 12.30
C SER A 651 3.88 14.12 10.83
N VAL A 652 2.74 14.59 10.32
CA VAL A 652 2.39 14.49 8.90
C VAL A 652 2.73 15.81 8.22
N GLY A 653 3.73 15.79 7.32
CA GLY A 653 4.21 16.98 6.61
C GLY A 653 5.31 17.77 7.35
N ASN A 654 5.84 17.24 8.45
CA ASN A 654 7.01 17.75 9.16
C ASN A 654 7.93 16.55 9.53
N ILE A 655 9.07 16.79 10.18
CA ILE A 655 10.14 15.79 10.41
C ILE A 655 10.25 15.29 11.87
N PHE A 656 9.46 15.84 12.79
CA PHE A 656 9.53 15.49 14.22
C PHE A 656 8.61 14.30 14.56
N PHE A 657 8.98 13.56 15.60
CA PHE A 657 8.24 12.40 16.10
C PHE A 657 8.59 12.13 17.57
N ASP A 658 7.88 11.20 18.21
CA ASP A 658 8.32 10.57 19.45
C ASP A 658 7.95 9.08 19.52
N ILE A 659 8.58 8.32 20.43
CA ILE A 659 8.36 6.88 20.64
C ILE A 659 8.14 6.60 22.14
N SER A 660 7.15 5.75 22.46
CA SER A 660 6.89 5.24 23.80
C SER A 660 8.16 4.74 24.52
N ASN A 661 8.46 5.29 25.70
CA ASN A 661 9.73 5.08 26.41
C ASN A 661 9.93 3.67 27.00
N THR A 662 8.83 2.92 27.22
CA THR A 662 8.87 1.57 27.79
C THR A 662 8.28 0.54 26.83
N ASN A 663 8.86 -0.66 26.76
CA ASN A 663 8.25 -1.81 26.09
C ASN A 663 6.91 -2.15 26.77
N PHE A 664 5.83 -2.29 26.00
CA PHE A 664 4.60 -2.93 26.47
C PHE A 664 4.44 -4.33 25.88
N THR A 665 3.58 -5.13 26.50
CA THR A 665 3.28 -6.49 26.06
C THR A 665 1.99 -6.52 25.25
N ILE A 666 2.03 -7.16 24.08
CA ILE A 666 0.85 -7.65 23.39
C ILE A 666 0.72 -9.14 23.74
N VAL A 667 -0.34 -9.52 24.46
CA VAL A 667 -0.71 -10.93 24.63
C VAL A 667 -1.66 -11.34 23.51
N SER A 668 -1.79 -12.64 23.25
CA SER A 668 -2.77 -13.16 22.30
C SER A 668 -4.16 -12.61 22.60
N GLY A 669 -4.77 -11.98 21.61
CA GLY A 669 -6.17 -11.57 21.66
C GLY A 669 -7.10 -12.77 21.81
N SER A 670 -8.30 -12.53 22.34
CA SER A 670 -9.40 -13.47 22.19
C SER A 670 -9.66 -13.68 20.70
N SER A 671 -9.31 -14.86 20.19
CA SER A 671 -9.74 -15.28 18.84
C SER A 671 -11.26 -15.26 18.79
N CYS A 672 -11.85 -14.82 17.67
CA CYS A 672 -13.30 -14.78 17.57
C CYS A 672 -13.83 -16.22 17.66
N THR A 673 -14.71 -16.48 18.64
CA THR A 673 -15.22 -17.83 18.88
C THR A 673 -16.39 -18.14 17.97
N SER A 674 -16.44 -19.36 17.44
CA SER A 674 -17.56 -19.82 16.61
C SER A 674 -18.87 -19.72 17.39
N PRO A 675 -19.96 -19.19 16.82
CA PRO A 675 -21.24 -19.05 17.52
C PRO A 675 -21.71 -20.37 18.15
N THR A 676 -22.34 -20.27 19.32
CA THR A 676 -22.83 -21.42 20.09
C THR A 676 -24.35 -21.32 20.29
N GLY A 677 -24.99 -22.42 20.71
CA GLY A 677 -26.44 -22.44 20.90
C GLY A 677 -27.23 -22.23 19.60
N LEU A 678 -26.69 -22.69 18.46
CA LEU A 678 -27.40 -22.71 17.18
C LEU A 678 -28.73 -23.45 17.36
N SER A 679 -29.81 -22.83 16.91
CA SER A 679 -31.16 -23.38 16.98
C SER A 679 -32.02 -22.90 15.82
N ASP A 680 -32.86 -23.79 15.31
CA ASP A 680 -33.85 -23.54 14.27
C ASP A 680 -35.27 -23.62 14.82
N SER A 681 -36.15 -22.75 14.31
CA SER A 681 -37.50 -22.52 14.81
C SER A 681 -38.41 -21.97 13.71
N ALA A 682 -39.73 -21.93 13.94
CA ALA A 682 -40.72 -21.46 12.96
C ALA A 682 -40.57 -22.13 11.57
N ILE A 683 -40.20 -23.42 11.57
CA ILE A 683 -39.94 -24.22 10.37
C ILE A 683 -41.27 -24.48 9.65
N THR A 684 -41.30 -24.22 8.36
CA THR A 684 -42.43 -24.50 7.46
C THR A 684 -41.96 -25.37 6.29
N ALA A 685 -42.81 -25.52 5.26
CA ALA A 685 -42.41 -26.11 3.99
C ALA A 685 -41.37 -25.27 3.24
N THR A 686 -41.34 -23.95 3.41
CA THR A 686 -40.53 -23.04 2.56
C THR A 686 -39.70 -22.00 3.33
N SER A 687 -39.67 -22.08 4.66
CA SER A 687 -38.95 -21.13 5.53
C SER A 687 -38.50 -21.75 6.85
N ALA A 688 -37.50 -21.15 7.50
CA ALA A 688 -37.12 -21.44 8.87
C ALA A 688 -36.39 -20.23 9.49
N THR A 689 -36.52 -20.02 10.80
CA THR A 689 -35.74 -19.01 11.54
C THR A 689 -34.60 -19.67 12.29
N ILE A 690 -33.37 -19.27 11.99
CA ILE A 690 -32.15 -19.69 12.69
C ILE A 690 -31.77 -18.62 13.70
N THR A 691 -31.38 -19.03 14.90
CA THR A 691 -30.86 -18.18 15.99
C THR A 691 -29.62 -18.78 16.63
N TRP A 692 -28.81 -17.95 17.29
CA TRP A 692 -27.62 -18.36 18.06
C TRP A 692 -27.45 -17.50 19.32
N ALA A 693 -26.59 -17.94 20.24
CA ALA A 693 -26.17 -17.13 21.39
C ALA A 693 -25.19 -16.03 20.95
N ASP A 694 -25.29 -14.85 21.57
CA ASP A 694 -24.40 -13.73 21.27
C ASP A 694 -22.94 -14.04 21.65
N VAL A 695 -22.02 -13.68 20.77
CA VAL A 695 -20.57 -13.92 20.90
C VAL A 695 -19.91 -12.64 21.42
N SER A 696 -19.42 -12.69 22.65
CA SER A 696 -18.73 -11.55 23.27
C SER A 696 -17.56 -11.06 22.41
N GLY A 697 -17.61 -9.80 21.98
CA GLY A 697 -16.62 -9.17 21.11
C GLY A 697 -16.91 -9.26 19.60
N ALA A 698 -17.97 -9.94 19.18
CA ALA A 698 -18.43 -9.90 17.80
C ALA A 698 -19.03 -8.52 17.46
N VAL A 699 -18.65 -7.98 16.31
CA VAL A 699 -19.21 -6.75 15.73
C VAL A 699 -20.26 -7.05 14.65
N SER A 700 -20.26 -8.27 14.08
CA SER A 700 -21.31 -8.76 13.18
C SER A 700 -21.23 -10.28 12.97
N TYR A 701 -22.15 -10.83 12.17
CA TYR A 701 -22.23 -12.26 11.81
C TYR A 701 -22.51 -12.43 10.31
N ASP A 702 -22.02 -13.55 9.75
CA ASP A 702 -22.43 -14.07 8.43
C ASP A 702 -23.22 -15.38 8.62
N VAL A 703 -24.25 -15.58 7.80
CA VAL A 703 -25.08 -16.79 7.74
C VAL A 703 -25.15 -17.30 6.30
N ASP A 704 -24.73 -18.54 6.07
CA ASP A 704 -24.93 -19.24 4.80
C ASP A 704 -25.77 -20.52 5.01
N TYR A 705 -26.38 -21.02 3.94
CA TYR A 705 -27.11 -22.30 3.91
C TYR A 705 -26.96 -23.01 2.56
N LYS A 706 -27.24 -24.31 2.51
CA LYS A 706 -27.32 -25.12 1.28
C LYS A 706 -28.19 -26.35 1.51
N ALA A 707 -28.73 -26.98 0.46
CA ALA A 707 -29.30 -28.31 0.64
C ALA A 707 -28.18 -29.31 1.01
N VAL A 708 -28.49 -30.37 1.75
CA VAL A 708 -27.48 -31.39 2.11
C VAL A 708 -26.82 -32.01 0.86
N ALA A 709 -27.61 -32.22 -0.20
CA ALA A 709 -27.14 -32.75 -1.48
C ALA A 709 -26.26 -31.80 -2.31
N ASP A 710 -26.27 -30.49 -2.01
CA ASP A 710 -25.51 -29.48 -2.75
C ASP A 710 -24.07 -29.34 -2.22
N THR A 711 -23.16 -28.93 -3.10
CA THR A 711 -21.77 -28.57 -2.77
C THR A 711 -21.58 -27.07 -2.50
N THR A 712 -22.55 -26.24 -2.88
CA THR A 712 -22.40 -24.77 -2.97
C THR A 712 -23.21 -24.07 -1.88
N TRP A 713 -22.59 -23.14 -1.16
CA TRP A 713 -23.23 -22.36 -0.11
C TRP A 713 -23.88 -21.09 -0.66
N ILE A 714 -25.09 -20.78 -0.18
CA ILE A 714 -25.87 -19.58 -0.47
C ILE A 714 -25.81 -18.66 0.75
N SER A 715 -25.38 -17.43 0.58
CA SER A 715 -25.40 -16.44 1.66
C SER A 715 -26.83 -15.96 1.91
N ALA A 716 -27.30 -16.11 3.15
CA ALA A 716 -28.61 -15.62 3.60
C ALA A 716 -28.49 -14.22 4.22
N ALA A 717 -27.41 -13.97 4.94
CA ALA A 717 -27.07 -12.68 5.53
C ALA A 717 -25.56 -12.54 5.66
N ALA A 718 -25.05 -11.32 5.53
CA ALA A 718 -23.65 -11.00 5.76
C ALA A 718 -23.51 -9.69 6.53
N GLY A 719 -22.55 -9.63 7.46
CA GLY A 719 -22.27 -8.44 8.27
C GLY A 719 -23.44 -7.95 9.16
N ILE A 720 -24.33 -8.84 9.60
CA ILE A 720 -25.49 -8.47 10.44
C ILE A 720 -25.15 -8.38 11.93
N THR A 721 -25.80 -7.47 12.66
CA THR A 721 -25.58 -7.23 14.11
C THR A 721 -26.58 -7.93 15.02
N VAL A 722 -27.49 -8.73 14.47
CA VAL A 722 -28.54 -9.46 15.22
C VAL A 722 -28.24 -10.96 15.22
N THR A 723 -28.63 -11.66 16.29
CA THR A 723 -28.33 -13.08 16.52
C THR A 723 -29.36 -14.05 15.92
N GLY A 724 -29.95 -13.68 14.77
CA GLY A 724 -30.91 -14.54 14.07
C GLY A 724 -31.29 -14.06 12.66
N VAL A 725 -31.67 -15.02 11.80
CA VAL A 725 -32.02 -14.83 10.39
C VAL A 725 -33.21 -15.73 10.02
N ASN A 726 -34.15 -15.22 9.23
CA ASN A 726 -35.20 -16.03 8.61
C ASN A 726 -34.80 -16.43 7.19
N LEU A 727 -34.61 -17.73 6.95
CA LEU A 727 -34.45 -18.31 5.62
C LEU A 727 -35.82 -18.42 4.94
N THR A 728 -35.88 -18.09 3.66
CA THR A 728 -37.09 -18.18 2.82
C THR A 728 -36.75 -18.73 1.45
N GLY A 729 -37.75 -19.29 0.75
CA GLY A 729 -37.54 -19.92 -0.56
C GLY A 729 -36.91 -21.32 -0.49
N LEU A 730 -36.99 -21.98 0.67
CA LEU A 730 -36.55 -23.36 0.83
C LEU A 730 -37.51 -24.32 0.12
N LEU A 731 -37.02 -25.50 -0.27
CA LEU A 731 -37.83 -26.59 -0.83
C LEU A 731 -38.47 -27.40 0.31
N ALA A 732 -39.70 -27.88 0.11
CA ALA A 732 -40.45 -28.65 1.09
C ALA A 732 -39.93 -30.07 1.28
N GLY A 733 -39.91 -30.56 2.52
CA GLY A 733 -39.40 -31.88 2.89
C GLY A 733 -37.90 -32.10 2.62
N HIS A 734 -37.11 -31.03 2.50
CA HIS A 734 -35.67 -31.10 2.22
C HIS A 734 -34.85 -30.71 3.46
N THR A 735 -33.73 -31.41 3.64
CA THR A 735 -32.74 -31.10 4.68
C THR A 735 -31.71 -30.10 4.17
N TYR A 736 -31.46 -29.06 4.96
CA TYR A 736 -30.54 -27.97 4.69
C TYR A 736 -29.46 -27.90 5.77
N ASP A 737 -28.19 -27.89 5.33
CA ASP A 737 -27.08 -27.47 6.18
C ASP A 737 -27.09 -25.94 6.27
N TYR A 738 -26.97 -25.39 7.48
CA TYR A 738 -26.78 -23.97 7.68
C TYR A 738 -25.52 -23.71 8.51
N ARG A 739 -24.89 -22.56 8.31
CA ARG A 739 -23.65 -22.22 9.01
C ARG A 739 -23.60 -20.75 9.37
N VAL A 740 -23.07 -20.46 10.56
CA VAL A 740 -22.94 -19.11 11.11
C VAL A 740 -21.50 -18.89 11.55
N ARG A 741 -20.91 -17.74 11.20
CA ARG A 741 -19.66 -17.25 11.80
C ARG A 741 -19.87 -15.87 12.40
N SER A 742 -19.10 -15.59 13.45
CA SER A 742 -18.93 -14.27 14.05
C SER A 742 -17.75 -13.55 13.41
N HIS A 743 -17.90 -12.25 13.22
CA HIS A 743 -16.82 -11.32 12.91
C HIS A 743 -16.53 -10.50 14.15
N CYS A 744 -15.29 -10.54 14.63
CA CYS A 744 -14.79 -9.60 15.64
C CYS A 744 -14.12 -8.42 14.91
N ALA A 745 -13.58 -7.44 15.64
CA ALA A 745 -13.05 -6.19 15.05
C ALA A 745 -11.78 -6.33 14.17
N SER A 746 -11.43 -7.54 13.72
CA SER A 746 -10.07 -7.88 13.26
C SER A 746 -9.93 -9.28 12.64
N ASP A 747 -10.65 -10.29 13.14
CA ASP A 747 -10.74 -11.62 12.50
C ASP A 747 -12.18 -12.15 12.43
N SER A 748 -12.35 -13.32 11.82
CA SER A 748 -13.62 -14.03 11.72
C SER A 748 -13.44 -15.44 12.28
N SER A 749 -14.43 -15.92 13.04
CA SER A 749 -14.41 -17.28 13.56
C SER A 749 -14.57 -18.33 12.46
N SER A 750 -14.22 -19.58 12.79
CA SER A 750 -14.66 -20.74 12.02
C SER A 750 -16.19 -20.85 12.07
N TYR A 751 -16.81 -21.16 10.94
CA TYR A 751 -18.25 -21.42 10.87
C TYR A 751 -18.68 -22.53 11.84
N ALA A 752 -19.59 -22.21 12.75
CA ALA A 752 -20.43 -23.20 13.42
C ALA A 752 -21.49 -23.70 12.42
N VAL A 753 -21.79 -25.00 12.42
CA VAL A 753 -22.74 -25.63 11.49
C VAL A 753 -23.90 -26.21 12.26
N GLY A 754 -25.12 -25.98 11.76
CA GLY A 754 -26.35 -26.64 12.17
C GLY A 754 -27.05 -27.25 10.94
N GLN A 755 -28.15 -27.97 11.18
CA GLN A 755 -28.91 -28.60 10.11
C GLN A 755 -30.39 -28.59 10.47
N LEU A 756 -31.23 -28.16 9.51
CA LEU A 756 -32.69 -28.15 9.65
C LEU A 756 -33.33 -28.97 8.53
N THR A 757 -34.54 -29.47 8.75
CA THR A 757 -35.35 -30.11 7.70
C THR A 757 -36.69 -29.40 7.60
N THR A 758 -37.02 -28.88 6.41
CA THR A 758 -38.33 -28.26 6.17
C THR A 758 -39.44 -29.29 6.32
N THR A 759 -40.64 -28.86 6.72
CA THR A 759 -41.76 -29.81 6.81
C THR A 759 -42.10 -30.35 5.42
N PRO A 760 -42.50 -31.63 5.29
CA PRO A 760 -42.93 -32.18 4.01
C PRO A 760 -44.06 -31.35 3.39
N SER A 761 -44.06 -31.22 2.07
CA SER A 761 -45.14 -30.58 1.31
C SER A 761 -46.47 -31.25 1.65
N ALA A 762 -47.45 -30.48 2.13
CA ALA A 762 -48.81 -30.96 2.34
C ALA A 762 -49.50 -31.16 0.98
N SER A 763 -49.22 -32.29 0.31
CA SER A 763 -49.77 -32.61 -1.00
C SER A 763 -51.29 -32.64 -0.93
N CYS A 764 -51.93 -31.68 -1.57
CA CYS A 764 -53.38 -31.53 -1.56
C CYS A 764 -54.05 -32.75 -2.19
N SER A 765 -55.06 -33.29 -1.52
CA SER A 765 -55.89 -34.35 -2.07
C SER A 765 -56.66 -33.89 -3.31
N ALA A 766 -57.15 -34.85 -4.11
CA ALA A 766 -58.10 -34.55 -5.18
C ALA A 766 -59.39 -33.98 -4.57
N PRO A 767 -60.04 -32.97 -5.20
CA PRO A 767 -61.25 -32.36 -4.66
C PRO A 767 -62.37 -33.37 -4.38
N GLY A 768 -62.98 -33.29 -3.19
CA GLY A 768 -64.10 -34.13 -2.78
C GLY A 768 -65.46 -33.43 -2.91
N GLY A 769 -66.54 -34.19 -2.80
CA GLY A 769 -67.91 -33.65 -2.79
C GLY A 769 -68.29 -32.91 -4.07
N LEU A 770 -67.94 -33.47 -5.23
CA LEU A 770 -68.29 -32.90 -6.54
C LEU A 770 -69.82 -32.89 -6.69
N SER A 771 -70.38 -31.73 -7.05
CA SER A 771 -71.80 -31.56 -7.31
C SER A 771 -72.04 -30.78 -8.60
N SER A 772 -73.22 -30.96 -9.20
CA SER A 772 -73.65 -30.19 -10.37
C SER A 772 -75.08 -29.72 -10.10
N THR A 773 -75.23 -28.42 -9.95
CA THR A 773 -76.45 -27.73 -9.50
C THR A 773 -76.79 -26.61 -10.47
N SER A 774 -78.02 -26.08 -10.38
CA SER A 774 -78.53 -25.06 -11.31
C SER A 774 -78.29 -25.41 -12.80
N VAL A 775 -78.33 -26.71 -13.11
CA VAL A 775 -78.18 -27.24 -14.46
C VAL A 775 -79.40 -26.79 -15.27
N THR A 776 -79.18 -25.99 -16.30
CA THR A 776 -80.22 -25.53 -17.22
C THR A 776 -80.08 -26.24 -18.57
N THR A 777 -80.69 -25.67 -19.61
CA THR A 777 -80.63 -26.16 -20.99
C THR A 777 -79.32 -25.79 -21.69
N THR A 778 -78.64 -24.73 -21.26
CA THR A 778 -77.42 -24.21 -21.90
C THR A 778 -76.32 -23.82 -20.90
N ALA A 779 -76.52 -24.10 -19.61
CA ALA A 779 -75.58 -23.79 -18.55
C ALA A 779 -75.64 -24.82 -17.40
N ALA A 780 -74.64 -24.81 -16.53
CA ALA A 780 -74.62 -25.55 -15.26
C ALA A 780 -73.65 -24.93 -14.26
N VAL A 781 -73.91 -25.07 -12.96
CA VAL A 781 -72.96 -24.69 -11.90
C VAL A 781 -72.35 -25.95 -11.31
N ILE A 782 -71.05 -26.14 -11.52
CA ILE A 782 -70.27 -27.25 -11.00
C ILE A 782 -69.52 -26.80 -9.74
N SER A 783 -69.50 -27.61 -8.68
CA SER A 783 -68.85 -27.24 -7.41
C SER A 783 -68.22 -28.43 -6.71
N TRP A 784 -67.28 -28.13 -5.82
CA TRP A 784 -66.53 -29.10 -5.02
C TRP A 784 -66.28 -28.55 -3.61
N THR A 785 -65.80 -29.42 -2.72
CA THR A 785 -65.44 -29.04 -1.34
C THR A 785 -64.05 -28.41 -1.34
N ALA A 786 -63.84 -27.39 -0.52
CA ALA A 786 -62.52 -26.78 -0.31
C ALA A 786 -61.52 -27.81 0.24
N VAL A 787 -60.37 -27.96 -0.42
CA VAL A 787 -59.27 -28.81 0.04
C VAL A 787 -58.28 -27.94 0.81
N SER A 788 -57.97 -28.32 2.05
CA SER A 788 -56.96 -27.63 2.87
C SER A 788 -55.59 -27.67 2.18
N GLY A 789 -54.90 -26.52 2.12
CA GLY A 789 -53.62 -26.35 1.43
C GLY A 789 -53.72 -25.96 -0.05
N ALA A 790 -54.90 -26.03 -0.68
CA ALA A 790 -55.06 -25.63 -2.08
C ALA A 790 -55.08 -24.11 -2.26
N LEU A 791 -54.18 -23.60 -3.11
CA LEU A 791 -54.12 -22.19 -3.48
C LEU A 791 -55.16 -21.84 -4.55
N SER A 792 -55.43 -22.78 -5.45
CA SER A 792 -56.45 -22.66 -6.51
C SER A 792 -56.81 -24.05 -7.07
N TYR A 793 -57.64 -24.09 -8.13
CA TYR A 793 -58.09 -25.30 -8.80
C TYR A 793 -58.08 -25.13 -10.32
N ASP A 794 -57.72 -26.18 -11.08
CA ASP A 794 -57.94 -26.22 -12.53
C ASP A 794 -59.20 -27.01 -12.84
N VAL A 795 -60.10 -26.45 -13.66
CA VAL A 795 -61.41 -27.02 -13.99
C VAL A 795 -61.55 -27.20 -15.50
N ASP A 796 -61.87 -28.41 -15.95
CA ASP A 796 -62.15 -28.73 -17.36
C ASP A 796 -63.53 -29.40 -17.53
N TYR A 797 -64.12 -29.29 -18.71
CA TYR A 797 -65.34 -29.99 -19.09
C TYR A 797 -65.33 -30.44 -20.56
N LYS A 798 -66.21 -31.37 -20.93
CA LYS A 798 -66.45 -31.76 -22.33
C LYS A 798 -67.81 -32.44 -22.49
N PRO A 799 -68.43 -32.42 -23.69
CA PRO A 799 -69.50 -33.37 -24.01
C PRO A 799 -68.99 -34.81 -23.77
N ALA A 800 -69.83 -35.70 -23.23
CA ALA A 800 -69.41 -37.05 -22.87
C ALA A 800 -68.80 -37.83 -24.06
N ALA A 801 -69.39 -37.66 -25.25
CA ALA A 801 -68.92 -38.26 -26.51
C ALA A 801 -67.65 -37.59 -27.12
N SER A 802 -67.16 -36.47 -26.57
CA SER A 802 -65.92 -35.83 -27.01
C SER A 802 -64.70 -36.53 -26.41
N ALA A 803 -63.60 -36.60 -27.18
CA ALA A 803 -62.28 -36.96 -26.66
C ALA A 803 -61.50 -35.76 -26.09
N THR A 804 -61.85 -34.54 -26.52
CA THR A 804 -61.14 -33.29 -26.19
C THR A 804 -61.78 -32.60 -24.99
N TRP A 805 -60.96 -32.24 -24.01
CA TRP A 805 -61.34 -31.42 -22.85
C TRP A 805 -61.23 -29.92 -23.17
N ILE A 806 -62.19 -29.14 -22.68
CA ILE A 806 -62.25 -27.68 -22.75
C ILE A 806 -61.94 -27.16 -21.35
N ASN A 807 -60.93 -26.31 -21.20
CA ASN A 807 -60.66 -25.66 -19.91
C ASN A 807 -61.74 -24.61 -19.64
N VAL A 808 -62.32 -24.66 -18.44
CA VAL A 808 -63.30 -23.68 -17.94
C VAL A 808 -62.56 -22.50 -17.34
N GLN A 809 -61.62 -22.82 -16.44
CA GLN A 809 -60.81 -21.88 -15.71
C GLN A 809 -59.60 -22.63 -15.14
N ALA A 810 -58.40 -22.15 -15.47
CA ALA A 810 -57.19 -22.50 -14.75
C ALA A 810 -57.03 -21.58 -13.53
N GLY A 811 -56.55 -22.10 -12.40
CA GLY A 811 -56.29 -21.29 -11.21
C GLY A 811 -57.52 -20.63 -10.56
N ALA A 812 -58.69 -21.29 -10.56
CA ALA A 812 -59.88 -20.82 -9.84
C ALA A 812 -59.66 -20.81 -8.32
N THR A 813 -59.99 -19.71 -7.63
CA THR A 813 -59.91 -19.62 -6.15
C THR A 813 -61.23 -19.89 -5.44
N ALA A 814 -62.35 -19.77 -6.17
CA ALA A 814 -63.66 -20.23 -5.71
C ALA A 814 -63.78 -21.76 -5.89
N THR A 815 -64.58 -22.43 -5.06
CA THR A 815 -64.82 -23.88 -5.14
C THR A 815 -66.02 -24.25 -6.03
N PHE A 816 -66.31 -23.41 -7.02
CA PHE A 816 -67.32 -23.63 -8.04
C PHE A 816 -66.94 -22.92 -9.35
N ALA A 817 -67.52 -23.38 -10.46
CA ALA A 817 -67.40 -22.75 -11.77
C ALA A 817 -68.74 -22.78 -12.52
N ASN A 818 -68.97 -21.75 -13.35
CA ASN A 818 -70.18 -21.61 -14.15
C ASN A 818 -69.88 -22.06 -15.60
N LEU A 819 -70.52 -23.12 -16.05
CA LEU A 819 -70.48 -23.58 -17.43
C LEU A 819 -71.61 -22.90 -18.21
N THR A 820 -71.31 -22.38 -19.40
CA THR A 820 -72.28 -21.70 -20.28
C THR A 820 -72.02 -22.05 -21.75
N GLY A 821 -73.00 -21.80 -22.62
CA GLY A 821 -72.90 -22.18 -24.04
C GLY A 821 -73.04 -23.69 -24.31
N LEU A 822 -73.58 -24.43 -23.33
CA LEU A 822 -73.83 -25.86 -23.45
C LEU A 822 -74.98 -26.14 -24.43
N THR A 823 -74.98 -27.33 -25.04
CA THR A 823 -76.09 -27.83 -25.84
C THR A 823 -77.16 -28.46 -24.93
N ALA A 824 -78.44 -28.31 -25.26
CA ALA A 824 -79.54 -28.86 -24.47
C ALA A 824 -79.64 -30.40 -24.57
N THR A 825 -80.24 -31.03 -23.56
CA THR A 825 -80.43 -32.50 -23.49
C THR A 825 -79.13 -33.32 -23.69
N THR A 826 -77.98 -32.73 -23.36
CA THR A 826 -76.65 -33.27 -23.68
C THR A 826 -75.87 -33.55 -22.40
N THR A 827 -75.24 -34.72 -22.33
CA THR A 827 -74.43 -35.15 -21.19
C THR A 827 -73.01 -34.60 -21.29
N TYR A 828 -72.50 -34.03 -20.20
CA TYR A 828 -71.18 -33.43 -20.08
C TYR A 828 -70.40 -34.05 -18.92
N ASP A 829 -69.16 -34.46 -19.21
CA ASP A 829 -68.16 -34.80 -18.21
C ASP A 829 -67.47 -33.51 -17.75
N TRP A 830 -67.17 -33.40 -16.46
CA TRP A 830 -66.30 -32.35 -15.94
C TRP A 830 -65.31 -32.90 -14.91
N ARG A 831 -64.19 -32.21 -14.74
CA ARG A 831 -63.12 -32.61 -13.82
C ARG A 831 -62.47 -31.40 -13.19
N VAL A 832 -61.98 -31.58 -11.97
CA VAL A 832 -61.27 -30.54 -11.21
C VAL A 832 -60.10 -31.15 -10.45
N ARG A 833 -58.98 -30.42 -10.38
CA ARG A 833 -57.81 -30.76 -9.55
C ARG A 833 -57.41 -29.58 -8.66
N THR A 834 -56.71 -29.87 -7.58
CA THR A 834 -56.06 -28.88 -6.72
C THR A 834 -54.77 -28.34 -7.35
N ASN A 835 -54.50 -27.05 -7.14
CA ASN A 835 -53.24 -26.39 -7.45
C ASN A 835 -52.67 -25.83 -6.15
N CYS A 836 -51.48 -26.27 -5.77
CA CYS A 836 -50.85 -25.93 -4.49
C CYS A 836 -49.44 -25.36 -4.75
N SER A 837 -48.78 -24.80 -3.74
CA SER A 837 -47.47 -24.15 -3.91
C SER A 837 -46.43 -25.05 -4.58
N ASP A 838 -46.53 -26.35 -4.30
CA ASP A 838 -45.50 -27.35 -4.61
C ASP A 838 -45.93 -28.27 -5.79
N GLY A 839 -47.08 -28.00 -6.43
CA GLY A 839 -47.57 -28.75 -7.60
C GLY A 839 -49.10 -28.89 -7.70
N ASN A 840 -49.57 -29.56 -8.75
CA ASN A 840 -50.98 -29.90 -8.94
C ASN A 840 -51.32 -31.29 -8.38
N GLY A 841 -52.47 -31.43 -7.73
CA GLY A 841 -53.03 -32.73 -7.32
C GLY A 841 -53.68 -33.49 -8.48
N ALA A 842 -54.21 -34.68 -8.17
CA ALA A 842 -54.95 -35.49 -9.13
C ALA A 842 -56.33 -34.87 -9.47
N TYR A 843 -56.80 -35.10 -10.69
CA TYR A 843 -58.16 -34.75 -11.11
C TYR A 843 -59.18 -35.71 -10.48
N ALA A 844 -60.22 -35.14 -9.86
CA ALA A 844 -61.49 -35.83 -9.63
C ALA A 844 -62.49 -35.43 -10.72
N SER A 845 -63.42 -36.31 -11.08
CA SER A 845 -64.36 -36.09 -12.19
C SER A 845 -65.80 -36.50 -11.85
N ALA A 846 -66.77 -35.78 -12.40
CA ALA A 846 -68.19 -36.04 -12.30
C ALA A 846 -68.91 -35.73 -13.63
N GLN A 847 -70.21 -36.00 -13.71
CA GLN A 847 -70.98 -35.88 -14.94
C GLN A 847 -72.37 -35.27 -14.63
N PHE A 848 -72.92 -34.51 -15.57
CA PHE A 848 -74.32 -34.04 -15.54
C PHE A 848 -74.91 -34.03 -16.96
N THR A 849 -76.23 -33.87 -17.08
CA THR A 849 -76.92 -33.72 -18.38
C THR A 849 -77.75 -32.45 -18.35
N THR A 850 -77.62 -31.60 -19.38
CA THR A 850 -78.41 -30.37 -19.50
C THR A 850 -79.90 -30.65 -19.67
N GLN A 851 -80.74 -29.76 -19.16
CA GLN A 851 -82.20 -29.90 -19.23
C GLN A 851 -82.74 -29.80 -20.67
N THR A 852 -83.95 -30.30 -20.87
CA THR A 852 -84.77 -30.04 -22.06
C THR A 852 -85.36 -28.62 -22.01
N PRO A 853 -85.50 -27.91 -23.16
CA PRO A 853 -86.10 -26.58 -23.21
C PRO A 853 -87.49 -26.47 -22.55
N PRO A 854 -87.69 -25.56 -21.57
CA PRO A 854 -88.98 -25.39 -20.90
C PRO A 854 -89.99 -24.65 -21.79
N THR A 855 -91.27 -25.02 -21.69
CA THR A 855 -92.39 -24.44 -22.44
C THR A 855 -93.01 -23.23 -21.73
N CYS A 856 -93.46 -22.25 -22.49
CA CYS A 856 -93.66 -20.87 -22.03
C CYS A 856 -95.12 -20.49 -21.66
N ALA A 857 -95.78 -21.27 -20.80
CA ALA A 857 -97.20 -21.07 -20.45
C ALA A 857 -97.40 -20.50 -19.02
N ASN A 858 -98.18 -19.41 -18.92
CA ASN A 858 -98.61 -18.78 -17.66
C ASN A 858 -100.15 -18.70 -17.64
N ASN A 859 -100.81 -18.93 -16.51
CA ASN A 859 -102.29 -18.97 -16.42
C ASN A 859 -103.00 -17.59 -16.49
N LYS A 860 -102.30 -16.59 -17.02
CA LYS A 860 -102.78 -15.23 -17.31
C LYS A 860 -102.70 -14.91 -18.81
N ASP A 861 -101.85 -15.64 -19.52
CA ASP A 861 -101.82 -15.73 -20.96
C ASP A 861 -102.79 -16.84 -21.39
N THR A 862 -103.92 -16.46 -21.96
CA THR A 862 -105.04 -17.34 -22.26
C THR A 862 -105.87 -16.73 -23.38
N ALA A 863 -106.20 -17.48 -24.43
CA ALA A 863 -106.80 -17.02 -25.70
C ALA A 863 -108.10 -16.16 -25.64
N THR A 864 -108.64 -15.84 -24.47
CA THR A 864 -109.66 -14.79 -24.27
C THR A 864 -109.06 -13.38 -24.10
N ASN A 865 -107.78 -13.26 -23.78
CA ASN A 865 -107.06 -12.00 -23.51
C ASN A 865 -106.83 -11.12 -24.76
N GLY A 866 -107.22 -11.58 -25.96
CA GLY A 866 -107.18 -10.84 -27.23
C GLY A 866 -107.92 -9.48 -27.25
N ASN A 867 -108.62 -9.11 -26.17
CA ASN A 867 -109.26 -7.80 -25.97
C ASN A 867 -109.39 -7.46 -24.48
N THR A 868 -109.70 -6.21 -24.17
CA THR A 868 -109.82 -5.69 -22.79
C THR A 868 -110.94 -6.31 -21.94
N ALA A 869 -111.93 -6.99 -22.54
CA ALA A 869 -113.01 -7.65 -21.79
C ALA A 869 -112.60 -9.03 -21.25
N GLY A 870 -111.73 -9.76 -21.97
CA GLY A 870 -111.13 -11.01 -21.51
C GLY A 870 -109.76 -10.87 -20.83
N ALA A 871 -109.29 -9.64 -20.64
CA ALA A 871 -107.99 -9.31 -20.07
C ALA A 871 -107.85 -9.75 -18.60
N ALA A 872 -106.85 -10.59 -18.32
CA ALA A 872 -106.59 -11.10 -16.97
C ALA A 872 -106.03 -10.01 -16.04
N THR A 873 -106.51 -9.95 -14.80
CA THR A 873 -105.97 -9.01 -13.80
C THR A 873 -104.58 -9.45 -13.32
N ILE A 874 -103.59 -8.56 -13.46
CA ILE A 874 -102.20 -8.77 -13.04
C ILE A 874 -101.85 -7.95 -11.78
N PRO A 875 -101.06 -8.50 -10.85
CA PRO A 875 -100.56 -7.77 -9.68
C PRO A 875 -99.35 -6.88 -10.01
N PHE A 876 -99.22 -5.76 -9.27
CA PHE A 876 -98.02 -4.92 -9.33
C PHE A 876 -96.76 -5.64 -8.81
N ASN A 877 -95.59 -5.18 -9.23
CA ASN A 877 -94.26 -5.69 -8.86
C ASN A 877 -94.08 -7.21 -9.05
N THR A 878 -94.83 -7.79 -9.98
CA THR A 878 -94.75 -9.21 -10.38
C THR A 878 -94.49 -9.28 -11.88
N ASP A 879 -93.69 -10.26 -12.27
CA ASP A 879 -93.37 -10.53 -13.68
C ASP A 879 -94.37 -11.53 -14.25
N ILE A 880 -95.01 -11.15 -15.35
CA ILE A 880 -96.03 -11.94 -16.05
C ILE A 880 -95.49 -12.32 -17.41
N THR A 881 -95.15 -13.58 -17.59
CA THR A 881 -94.73 -14.13 -18.89
C THR A 881 -95.93 -14.45 -19.79
N GLY A 882 -95.75 -14.31 -21.10
CA GLY A 882 -96.73 -14.69 -22.13
C GLY A 882 -96.12 -14.80 -23.54
N LEU A 883 -96.92 -15.25 -24.52
CA LEU A 883 -96.53 -15.59 -25.88
C LEU A 883 -97.48 -14.98 -26.94
N ILE A 884 -97.01 -13.98 -27.69
CA ILE A 884 -97.66 -13.58 -28.96
C ILE A 884 -97.50 -14.74 -29.96
N SER A 885 -98.54 -15.58 -30.11
CA SER A 885 -98.53 -16.72 -31.03
C SER A 885 -99.94 -17.28 -31.29
N PRO A 886 -100.48 -17.16 -32.52
CA PRO A 886 -99.76 -16.96 -33.78
C PRO A 886 -99.44 -15.48 -34.10
N SER A 887 -98.84 -15.23 -35.28
CA SER A 887 -98.69 -13.86 -35.81
C SER A 887 -100.04 -13.15 -35.90
N GLY A 888 -100.12 -11.97 -35.29
CA GLY A 888 -101.35 -11.16 -35.19
C GLY A 888 -102.11 -11.30 -33.87
N ASP A 889 -101.59 -12.07 -32.92
CA ASP A 889 -102.10 -12.16 -31.55
C ASP A 889 -101.80 -10.89 -30.72
N ILE A 890 -102.64 -10.59 -29.72
CA ILE A 890 -102.65 -9.31 -28.98
C ILE A 890 -103.09 -9.50 -27.52
N ASP A 891 -102.13 -9.68 -26.62
CA ASP A 891 -102.42 -9.89 -25.20
C ASP A 891 -102.83 -8.60 -24.48
N HIS A 892 -103.91 -8.66 -23.70
CA HIS A 892 -104.32 -7.57 -22.81
C HIS A 892 -104.28 -8.03 -21.34
N TYR A 893 -103.60 -7.24 -20.50
CA TYR A 893 -103.50 -7.45 -19.06
C TYR A 893 -104.06 -6.27 -18.29
N LYS A 894 -104.98 -6.54 -17.37
CA LYS A 894 -105.72 -5.57 -16.58
C LYS A 894 -104.98 -5.25 -15.28
N PHE A 895 -104.91 -3.99 -14.89
CA PHE A 895 -104.48 -3.60 -13.54
C PHE A 895 -105.29 -2.40 -13.04
N VAL A 896 -105.38 -2.27 -11.71
CA VAL A 896 -106.20 -1.24 -11.06
C VAL A 896 -105.32 -0.40 -10.16
N ILE A 897 -105.17 0.87 -10.50
CA ILE A 897 -104.46 1.86 -9.68
C ILE A 897 -105.47 2.39 -8.66
N THR A 898 -105.15 2.29 -7.38
CA THR A 898 -106.02 2.74 -6.27
C THR A 898 -105.63 4.12 -5.70
N THR A 899 -104.37 4.52 -5.89
CA THR A 899 -103.81 5.81 -5.41
C THR A 899 -103.00 6.44 -6.54
N ALA A 900 -103.10 7.76 -6.71
CA ALA A 900 -102.36 8.48 -7.76
C ALA A 900 -100.84 8.36 -7.54
N GLY A 901 -100.08 8.13 -8.62
CA GLY A 901 -98.63 7.98 -8.55
C GLY A 901 -97.98 7.64 -9.89
N THR A 902 -96.66 7.56 -9.91
CA THR A 902 -95.88 7.11 -11.07
C THR A 902 -95.97 5.59 -11.17
N ILE A 903 -96.61 5.07 -12.22
CA ILE A 903 -96.38 3.68 -12.63
C ILE A 903 -95.18 3.61 -13.57
N THR A 904 -94.48 2.48 -13.56
CA THR A 904 -93.59 2.09 -14.66
C THR A 904 -93.99 0.70 -15.13
N ILE A 905 -94.46 0.61 -16.38
CA ILE A 905 -94.72 -0.65 -17.08
C ILE A 905 -93.46 -0.97 -17.88
N THR A 906 -92.89 -2.16 -17.73
CA THR A 906 -91.78 -2.64 -18.55
C THR A 906 -92.17 -3.95 -19.20
N LEU A 907 -91.92 -4.07 -20.52
CA LEU A 907 -91.98 -5.32 -21.26
C LEU A 907 -90.54 -5.71 -21.59
N GLY A 908 -90.09 -6.86 -21.12
CA GLY A 908 -88.73 -7.37 -21.32
C GLY A 908 -88.72 -8.78 -21.87
N THR A 909 -87.50 -9.34 -22.01
CA THR A 909 -87.24 -10.67 -22.59
C THR A 909 -87.87 -10.90 -23.97
N LEU A 910 -88.04 -9.84 -24.77
CA LEU A 910 -88.77 -9.94 -26.03
C LEU A 910 -88.11 -10.96 -26.99
N PRO A 911 -88.85 -11.93 -27.53
CA PRO A 911 -88.34 -12.89 -28.51
C PRO A 911 -88.33 -12.34 -29.95
N GLY A 912 -88.94 -11.17 -30.16
CA GLY A 912 -89.10 -10.49 -31.43
C GLY A 912 -89.51 -9.03 -31.21
N ASP A 913 -89.92 -8.35 -32.28
CA ASP A 913 -90.27 -6.93 -32.30
C ASP A 913 -91.68 -6.70 -31.69
N TYR A 914 -91.78 -6.56 -30.36
CA TYR A 914 -93.06 -6.54 -29.62
C TYR A 914 -93.33 -5.17 -28.95
N ASP A 915 -94.31 -4.45 -29.47
CA ASP A 915 -94.76 -3.15 -28.97
C ASP A 915 -95.54 -3.28 -27.64
N LEU A 916 -95.52 -2.20 -26.85
CA LEU A 916 -96.32 -2.06 -25.62
C LEU A 916 -97.23 -0.82 -25.70
N LYS A 917 -98.54 -1.00 -25.47
CA LYS A 917 -99.54 0.07 -25.30
C LYS A 917 -100.10 0.09 -23.89
N LEU A 918 -100.44 1.28 -23.42
CA LEU A 918 -101.21 1.51 -22.19
C LEU A 918 -102.58 2.10 -22.56
N LEU A 919 -103.67 1.41 -22.20
CA LEU A 919 -105.05 1.79 -22.50
C LEU A 919 -105.82 2.18 -21.22
N ASN A 920 -106.82 3.05 -21.35
CA ASN A 920 -107.79 3.37 -20.29
C ASN A 920 -108.95 2.35 -20.22
N SER A 921 -109.86 2.55 -19.26
CA SER A 921 -111.06 1.73 -19.08
C SER A 921 -112.04 1.71 -20.27
N ALA A 922 -111.95 2.67 -21.19
CA ALA A 922 -112.72 2.75 -22.43
C ALA A 922 -111.93 2.25 -23.67
N GLY A 923 -110.76 1.63 -23.48
CA GLY A 923 -109.89 1.14 -24.56
C GLY A 923 -109.09 2.24 -25.29
N THR A 924 -109.16 3.50 -24.87
CA THR A 924 -108.39 4.59 -25.48
C THR A 924 -106.91 4.48 -25.11
N GLN A 925 -106.02 4.57 -26.10
CA GLN A 925 -104.57 4.61 -25.86
C GLN A 925 -104.16 5.88 -25.10
N LEU A 926 -103.43 5.69 -24.00
CA LEU A 926 -102.91 6.73 -23.11
C LEU A 926 -101.40 6.95 -23.28
N ALA A 927 -100.66 5.90 -23.63
CA ALA A 927 -99.24 5.90 -23.95
C ALA A 927 -98.89 4.65 -24.78
N ILE A 928 -97.72 4.67 -25.42
CA ILE A 928 -97.18 3.60 -26.24
C ILE A 928 -95.65 3.63 -26.18
N SER A 929 -95.02 2.48 -26.36
CA SER A 929 -93.57 2.29 -26.53
C SER A 929 -93.36 1.28 -27.68
N GLN A 930 -92.43 1.57 -28.59
CA GLN A 930 -92.18 0.85 -29.85
C GLN A 930 -90.66 0.86 -30.19
N ALA A 931 -89.85 0.27 -29.32
CA ALA A 931 -88.40 0.21 -29.37
C ALA A 931 -87.91 -0.97 -30.23
N GLY A 932 -88.00 -0.79 -31.56
CA GLY A 932 -87.74 -1.81 -32.58
C GLY A 932 -86.74 -2.94 -32.25
N GLY A 933 -87.18 -4.18 -32.47
CA GLY A 933 -86.43 -5.41 -32.23
C GLY A 933 -86.66 -5.97 -30.82
N THR A 934 -85.69 -6.72 -30.29
CA THR A 934 -85.82 -7.39 -28.99
C THR A 934 -85.49 -6.46 -27.80
N SER A 935 -85.74 -5.15 -27.92
CA SER A 935 -85.39 -4.15 -26.91
C SER A 935 -86.51 -4.02 -25.88
N SER A 936 -86.20 -3.97 -24.58
CA SER A 936 -87.25 -3.87 -23.56
C SER A 936 -88.04 -2.55 -23.66
N GLU A 937 -89.35 -2.63 -23.91
CA GLU A 937 -90.25 -1.48 -23.86
C GLU A 937 -90.40 -0.94 -22.43
N THR A 938 -90.60 0.36 -22.26
CA THR A 938 -90.95 0.92 -20.94
C THR A 938 -91.80 2.18 -21.03
N ILE A 939 -92.98 2.12 -20.41
CA ILE A 939 -93.89 3.25 -20.23
C ILE A 939 -93.87 3.65 -18.76
N SER A 940 -93.21 4.76 -18.43
CA SER A 940 -93.30 5.39 -17.10
C SER A 940 -94.21 6.62 -17.15
N ARG A 941 -95.24 6.67 -16.30
CA ARG A 941 -96.24 7.76 -16.31
C ARG A 941 -96.91 7.97 -14.95
N ASN A 942 -97.18 9.22 -14.61
CA ASN A 942 -98.08 9.58 -13.52
C ASN A 942 -99.53 9.30 -13.92
N MET A 943 -100.24 8.54 -13.09
CA MET A 943 -101.60 8.07 -13.37
C MET A 943 -102.53 8.35 -12.20
N THR A 944 -103.80 8.63 -12.49
CA THR A 944 -104.88 8.76 -11.49
C THR A 944 -105.50 7.39 -11.17
N PRO A 945 -106.19 7.22 -10.02
CA PRO A 945 -106.89 5.98 -9.69
C PRO A 945 -107.89 5.58 -10.79
N GLY A 946 -107.92 4.29 -11.13
CA GLY A 946 -108.71 3.76 -12.24
C GLY A 946 -108.29 2.36 -12.68
N THR A 947 -109.08 1.77 -13.58
CA THR A 947 -108.72 0.52 -14.29
C THR A 947 -108.02 0.86 -15.60
N TYR A 948 -106.88 0.22 -15.84
CA TYR A 948 -106.07 0.38 -17.04
C TYR A 948 -105.67 -1.00 -17.59
N TYR A 949 -105.23 -1.02 -18.84
CA TYR A 949 -104.77 -2.25 -19.49
C TYR A 949 -103.39 -2.01 -20.13
N ALA A 950 -102.47 -2.94 -19.91
CA ALA A 950 -101.29 -3.09 -20.76
C ALA A 950 -101.69 -4.00 -21.94
N GLN A 951 -101.40 -3.56 -23.16
CA GLN A 951 -101.65 -4.31 -24.39
C GLN A 951 -100.30 -4.58 -25.06
N VAL A 952 -99.99 -5.85 -25.31
CA VAL A 952 -98.75 -6.34 -25.94
C VAL A 952 -99.10 -6.93 -27.30
N TYR A 953 -98.31 -6.63 -28.33
CA TYR A 953 -98.50 -7.21 -29.67
C TYR A 953 -97.23 -7.17 -30.51
N GLY A 954 -97.14 -8.06 -31.49
CA GLY A 954 -96.03 -8.08 -32.44
C GLY A 954 -96.13 -6.99 -33.52
N TYR A 955 -95.11 -6.16 -33.64
CA TYR A 955 -94.95 -5.26 -34.77
C TYR A 955 -94.72 -6.06 -36.06
N ASN A 956 -95.37 -5.66 -37.16
CA ASN A 956 -95.36 -6.36 -38.46
C ASN A 956 -95.62 -7.89 -38.40
N GLY A 957 -96.32 -8.37 -37.37
CA GLY A 957 -96.61 -9.81 -37.19
C GLY A 957 -95.47 -10.61 -36.54
N ALA A 958 -94.49 -9.96 -35.91
CA ALA A 958 -93.51 -10.66 -35.09
C ALA A 958 -94.20 -11.53 -34.03
N ASN A 959 -93.79 -12.80 -33.91
CA ASN A 959 -94.42 -13.77 -33.02
C ASN A 959 -93.42 -14.86 -32.62
N SER A 960 -93.69 -15.60 -31.53
CA SER A 960 -92.82 -16.69 -31.08
C SER A 960 -93.63 -17.80 -30.42
N THR A 961 -93.44 -19.02 -30.89
CA THR A 961 -94.11 -20.23 -30.37
C THR A 961 -93.37 -20.84 -29.17
N THR A 962 -92.19 -20.33 -28.80
CA THR A 962 -91.26 -21.01 -27.86
C THR A 962 -90.66 -20.12 -26.78
N SER A 963 -90.80 -18.80 -26.85
CA SER A 963 -90.04 -17.88 -25.99
C SER A 963 -90.89 -16.71 -25.51
N CYS A 964 -91.04 -16.61 -24.19
CA CYS A 964 -91.90 -15.64 -23.53
C CYS A 964 -91.35 -14.22 -23.62
N TYR A 965 -92.23 -13.22 -23.84
CA TYR A 965 -91.97 -11.89 -23.28
C TYR A 965 -92.27 -11.91 -21.76
N THR A 966 -91.83 -10.88 -21.04
CA THR A 966 -92.10 -10.69 -19.61
C THR A 966 -92.63 -9.28 -19.35
N LEU A 967 -93.83 -9.15 -18.78
CA LEU A 967 -94.50 -7.88 -18.48
C LEU A 967 -94.51 -7.59 -16.96
N ARG A 968 -94.15 -6.37 -16.55
CA ARG A 968 -94.10 -5.92 -15.15
C ARG A 968 -94.69 -4.52 -14.98
N VAL A 969 -95.32 -4.21 -13.84
CA VAL A 969 -95.83 -2.84 -13.50
C VAL A 969 -95.42 -2.43 -12.06
N GLN A 970 -94.78 -1.26 -11.87
CA GLN A 970 -94.06 -0.87 -10.63
C GLN A 970 -94.32 0.57 -10.10
N LEU A 971 -93.84 0.90 -8.88
CA LEU A 971 -93.97 2.16 -8.09
C LEU A 971 -92.68 2.41 -7.21
N GLY A 972 -92.27 3.63 -6.77
CA GLY A 972 -91.04 3.83 -5.88
C GLY A 972 -90.61 5.26 -5.36
N THR A 973 -89.53 5.35 -4.53
CA THR A 973 -88.91 6.57 -3.82
C THR A 973 -87.43 6.33 -3.28
N ALA A 974 -86.58 7.33 -2.81
CA ALA A 974 -85.05 7.23 -2.73
C ALA A 974 -84.16 8.06 -1.68
N SER A 975 -82.79 7.88 -1.57
CA SER A 975 -81.76 8.63 -0.68
C SER A 975 -80.17 8.57 -1.01
N ARG A 976 -79.17 8.75 -0.05
CA ARG A 976 -77.68 9.17 -0.17
C ARG A 976 -76.63 8.38 0.75
N SER A 977 -75.30 8.58 1.10
CA SER A 977 -74.07 9.53 1.11
C SER A 977 -72.75 8.77 1.67
N THR A 978 -71.43 9.13 1.94
CA THR A 978 -70.20 10.04 1.67
C THR A 978 -69.02 9.74 2.71
N ASP A 979 -67.68 10.07 2.83
CA ASP A 979 -66.42 10.62 2.14
C ASP A 979 -65.14 10.55 3.15
N VAL A 980 -63.77 10.84 3.05
CA VAL A 980 -62.57 11.03 2.11
C VAL A 980 -61.17 11.31 2.88
N SER A 981 -59.91 10.94 2.42
CA SER A 981 -58.52 11.36 2.98
C SER A 981 -57.17 10.99 2.18
N SER A 982 -55.91 11.52 2.50
CA SER A 982 -54.55 11.19 1.84
C SER A 982 -53.18 11.88 2.33
N GLY A 983 -51.92 11.34 2.10
CA GLY A 983 -50.58 12.11 2.05
C GLY A 983 -49.15 11.38 2.02
N ASP A 984 -48.16 11.72 1.12
CA ASP A 984 -46.72 11.23 1.02
C ASP A 984 -45.76 11.98 -0.03
N LEU A 985 -44.42 11.70 -0.15
CA LEU A 985 -43.42 12.22 -1.16
C LEU A 985 -42.25 11.24 -1.59
N PRO A 986 -41.60 11.37 -2.79
CA PRO A 986 -40.89 10.25 -3.47
C PRO A 986 -39.34 10.28 -3.57
N LYS A 987 -38.71 9.11 -3.84
CA LYS A 987 -37.26 8.87 -4.05
C LYS A 987 -36.94 8.03 -5.30
N VAL A 988 -35.72 8.17 -5.86
CA VAL A 988 -35.16 7.27 -6.90
C VAL A 988 -34.40 6.10 -6.25
N ALA A 989 -34.52 4.90 -6.80
CA ALA A 989 -33.70 3.73 -6.42
C ALA A 989 -33.31 2.89 -7.63
N VAL A 990 -32.13 2.24 -7.61
CA VAL A 990 -31.63 1.39 -8.70
C VAL A 990 -31.14 0.06 -8.14
N PHE A 991 -31.73 -1.06 -8.57
CA PHE A 991 -31.50 -2.39 -7.99
C PHE A 991 -31.90 -3.54 -8.95
N PRO A 992 -31.34 -4.75 -8.85
CA PRO A 992 -30.19 -5.10 -8.01
C PRO A 992 -28.91 -4.39 -8.50
N ASN A 993 -27.90 -4.35 -7.64
CA ASN A 993 -26.58 -3.84 -7.95
C ASN A 993 -25.55 -4.44 -6.95
N PRO A 994 -24.69 -5.40 -7.34
CA PRO A 994 -24.49 -5.93 -8.69
C PRO A 994 -25.74 -6.55 -9.35
N ALA A 995 -25.71 -6.67 -10.68
CA ALA A 995 -26.80 -7.21 -11.48
C ALA A 995 -26.29 -8.14 -12.58
N ASN A 996 -27.05 -9.20 -12.85
CA ASN A 996 -26.76 -10.13 -13.94
C ASN A 996 -27.33 -9.60 -15.26
N ASN A 997 -28.62 -9.77 -15.54
CA ASN A 997 -29.16 -9.48 -16.89
C ASN A 997 -30.07 -8.25 -16.96
N VAL A 998 -30.69 -7.82 -15.86
CA VAL A 998 -31.62 -6.68 -15.82
C VAL A 998 -31.39 -5.84 -14.56
N VAL A 999 -31.48 -4.53 -14.71
CA VAL A 999 -31.46 -3.54 -13.62
C VAL A 999 -32.80 -2.80 -13.57
N ASN A 1000 -33.43 -2.71 -12.41
CA ASN A 1000 -34.61 -1.91 -12.17
C ASN A 1000 -34.19 -0.49 -11.73
N VAL A 1001 -34.91 0.51 -12.22
CA VAL A 1001 -34.70 1.94 -12.01
C VAL A 1001 -36.05 2.53 -11.58
N ASN A 1002 -36.29 2.58 -10.27
CA ASN A 1002 -37.52 3.11 -9.71
C ASN A 1002 -37.51 4.65 -9.80
N LEU A 1003 -38.50 5.20 -10.51
CA LEU A 1003 -38.73 6.63 -10.72
C LEU A 1003 -40.12 7.07 -10.22
N THR A 1004 -40.73 6.31 -9.31
CA THR A 1004 -42.07 6.59 -8.77
C THR A 1004 -42.13 8.01 -8.21
N GLY A 1005 -43.18 8.76 -8.61
CA GLY A 1005 -43.40 10.14 -8.19
C GLY A 1005 -42.66 11.22 -8.99
N PHE A 1006 -41.71 10.86 -9.87
CA PHE A 1006 -41.25 11.77 -10.92
C PHE A 1006 -42.34 11.86 -12.01
N LYS A 1007 -42.52 13.04 -12.62
CA LYS A 1007 -43.52 13.25 -13.69
C LYS A 1007 -42.82 13.26 -15.06
N GLY A 1008 -43.52 12.77 -16.09
CA GLY A 1008 -43.01 12.69 -17.45
C GLY A 1008 -42.02 11.55 -17.70
N LYS A 1009 -41.31 11.59 -18.83
CA LYS A 1009 -40.23 10.65 -19.16
C LYS A 1009 -38.88 11.15 -18.64
N SER A 1010 -37.99 10.22 -18.36
CA SER A 1010 -36.62 10.44 -17.90
C SER A 1010 -35.63 9.72 -18.81
N ALA A 1011 -34.59 10.44 -19.22
CA ALA A 1011 -33.47 9.92 -19.99
C ALA A 1011 -32.52 9.13 -19.08
N VAL A 1012 -32.31 7.86 -19.39
CA VAL A 1012 -31.40 6.96 -18.68
C VAL A 1012 -30.25 6.58 -19.63
N THR A 1013 -29.01 6.85 -19.23
CA THR A 1013 -27.81 6.60 -20.05
C THR A 1013 -26.76 5.86 -19.24
N MET A 1014 -26.23 4.76 -19.77
CA MET A 1014 -25.18 3.94 -19.16
C MET A 1014 -23.86 4.10 -19.91
N TYR A 1015 -22.77 4.22 -19.16
CA TYR A 1015 -21.40 4.41 -19.62
C TYR A 1015 -20.48 3.31 -19.09
N ASP A 1016 -19.46 2.91 -19.85
CA ASP A 1016 -18.39 2.05 -19.33
C ASP A 1016 -17.38 2.83 -18.46
N VAL A 1017 -16.41 2.12 -17.86
CA VAL A 1017 -15.33 2.72 -17.04
C VAL A 1017 -14.48 3.76 -17.77
N ASN A 1018 -14.45 3.72 -19.11
CA ASN A 1018 -13.70 4.66 -19.94
C ASN A 1018 -14.56 5.86 -20.38
N GLY A 1019 -15.79 5.96 -19.90
CA GLY A 1019 -16.71 7.07 -20.19
C GLY A 1019 -17.42 6.97 -21.55
N ARG A 1020 -17.37 5.82 -22.23
CA ARG A 1020 -18.11 5.61 -23.50
C ARG A 1020 -19.54 5.19 -23.19
N VAL A 1021 -20.52 5.79 -23.88
CA VAL A 1021 -21.93 5.36 -23.79
C VAL A 1021 -22.07 3.95 -24.35
N VAL A 1022 -22.60 3.03 -23.55
CA VAL A 1022 -22.90 1.65 -23.94
C VAL A 1022 -24.40 1.39 -24.10
N LEU A 1023 -25.26 2.16 -23.43
CA LEU A 1023 -26.72 2.03 -23.54
C LEU A 1023 -27.42 3.36 -23.25
N ARG A 1024 -28.52 3.66 -23.95
CA ARG A 1024 -29.35 4.86 -23.68
C ARG A 1024 -30.83 4.60 -23.98
N ARG A 1025 -31.72 5.03 -23.08
CA ARG A 1025 -33.18 4.81 -23.18
C ARG A 1025 -33.98 5.94 -22.53
N GLU A 1026 -35.18 6.21 -23.04
CA GLU A 1026 -36.19 7.04 -22.35
C GLU A 1026 -37.15 6.14 -21.57
N MET A 1027 -37.37 6.42 -20.29
CA MET A 1027 -38.17 5.60 -19.37
C MET A 1027 -39.24 6.46 -18.70
N ASN A 1028 -40.43 5.89 -18.45
CA ASN A 1028 -41.48 6.53 -17.64
C ASN A 1028 -41.48 5.92 -16.22
N PRO A 1029 -42.23 6.47 -15.24
CA PRO A 1029 -42.21 5.99 -13.86
C PRO A 1029 -42.70 4.55 -13.65
N VAL A 1030 -43.34 3.95 -14.67
CA VAL A 1030 -43.95 2.61 -14.61
C VAL A 1030 -43.03 1.55 -15.24
N ASN A 1031 -42.36 1.88 -16.35
CA ASN A 1031 -41.42 0.99 -17.04
C ASN A 1031 -40.01 1.19 -16.46
N THR A 1032 -39.76 0.55 -15.32
CA THR A 1032 -38.53 0.71 -14.53
C THR A 1032 -37.38 -0.19 -14.99
N GLN A 1033 -37.58 -1.17 -15.88
CA GLN A 1033 -36.55 -2.17 -16.21
C GLN A 1033 -35.62 -1.79 -17.37
N LEU A 1034 -34.34 -2.07 -17.18
CA LEU A 1034 -33.24 -1.84 -18.12
C LEU A 1034 -32.46 -3.15 -18.32
N ASP A 1035 -32.58 -3.75 -19.50
CA ASP A 1035 -31.81 -4.93 -19.89
C ASP A 1035 -30.34 -4.57 -20.13
N ILE A 1036 -29.44 -5.35 -19.55
CA ILE A 1036 -27.98 -5.24 -19.68
C ILE A 1036 -27.32 -6.60 -19.97
N SER A 1037 -28.10 -7.62 -20.34
CA SER A 1037 -27.63 -8.98 -20.62
C SER A 1037 -26.55 -9.05 -21.70
N THR A 1038 -26.59 -8.14 -22.68
CA THR A 1038 -25.62 -8.05 -23.78
C THR A 1038 -24.37 -7.23 -23.44
N LEU A 1039 -24.26 -6.65 -22.23
CA LEU A 1039 -23.07 -5.91 -21.80
C LEU A 1039 -22.05 -6.87 -21.16
N PRO A 1040 -20.74 -6.78 -21.48
CA PRO A 1040 -19.71 -7.57 -20.83
C PRO A 1040 -19.66 -7.36 -19.31
N THR A 1041 -19.27 -8.40 -18.57
CA THR A 1041 -19.01 -8.35 -17.12
C THR A 1041 -18.02 -7.24 -16.76
N GLY A 1042 -18.38 -6.35 -15.84
CA GLY A 1042 -17.60 -5.15 -15.56
C GLY A 1042 -18.35 -4.05 -14.82
N VAL A 1043 -17.71 -2.89 -14.67
CA VAL A 1043 -18.27 -1.72 -13.99
C VAL A 1043 -18.80 -0.71 -15.01
N TYR A 1044 -19.98 -0.16 -14.72
CA TYR A 1044 -20.65 0.84 -15.53
C TYR A 1044 -21.16 1.99 -14.66
N ILE A 1045 -21.41 3.16 -15.25
CA ILE A 1045 -22.04 4.31 -14.59
C ILE A 1045 -23.41 4.57 -15.24
N LEU A 1046 -24.49 4.51 -14.46
CA LEU A 1046 -25.84 4.84 -14.89
C LEU A 1046 -26.19 6.28 -14.49
N LYS A 1047 -26.72 7.07 -15.43
CA LYS A 1047 -26.96 8.51 -15.30
C LYS A 1047 -28.39 8.82 -15.73
N ILE A 1048 -29.16 9.49 -14.85
CA ILE A 1048 -30.61 9.68 -14.99
C ILE A 1048 -30.94 11.18 -15.01
N ARG A 1049 -31.66 11.63 -16.05
CA ARG A 1049 -32.13 13.01 -16.21
C ARG A 1049 -33.65 13.03 -16.40
N ASN A 1050 -34.36 13.92 -15.69
CA ASN A 1050 -35.77 14.20 -15.94
C ASN A 1050 -35.87 15.60 -16.55
N GLY A 1051 -36.35 15.69 -17.78
CA GLY A 1051 -36.18 16.88 -18.61
C GLY A 1051 -34.70 17.29 -18.71
N ALA A 1052 -34.42 18.58 -18.49
CA ALA A 1052 -33.05 19.11 -18.53
C ALA A 1052 -32.22 18.87 -17.26
N LYS A 1053 -32.81 18.41 -16.15
CA LYS A 1053 -32.11 18.24 -14.86
C LYS A 1053 -31.64 16.81 -14.66
N GLU A 1054 -30.44 16.67 -14.11
CA GLU A 1054 -29.91 15.39 -13.62
C GLU A 1054 -30.45 15.11 -12.22
N VAL A 1055 -31.01 13.91 -12.03
CA VAL A 1055 -31.77 13.56 -10.80
C VAL A 1055 -31.15 12.40 -10.03
N ASN A 1056 -30.32 11.57 -10.68
CA ASN A 1056 -29.47 10.58 -10.02
C ASN A 1056 -28.31 10.15 -10.93
N MET A 1057 -27.19 9.74 -10.34
CA MET A 1057 -26.13 8.97 -10.99
C MET A 1057 -25.67 7.86 -10.05
N THR A 1058 -25.52 6.63 -10.56
CA THR A 1058 -25.22 5.45 -9.73
C THR A 1058 -24.32 4.48 -10.50
N LYS A 1059 -23.22 4.05 -9.87
CA LYS A 1059 -22.34 2.98 -10.38
C LYS A 1059 -23.09 1.65 -10.35
N ILE A 1060 -23.08 0.92 -11.47
CA ILE A 1060 -23.64 -0.42 -11.62
C ILE A 1060 -22.50 -1.42 -11.84
N ILE A 1061 -22.61 -2.62 -11.27
CA ILE A 1061 -21.68 -3.72 -11.50
C ILE A 1061 -22.43 -4.84 -12.25
N LYS A 1062 -22.01 -5.14 -13.47
CA LYS A 1062 -22.45 -6.30 -14.25
C LYS A 1062 -21.60 -7.50 -13.83
N GLN A 1063 -22.25 -8.53 -13.27
CA GLN A 1063 -21.65 -9.85 -13.01
C GLN A 1063 -21.94 -10.81 -14.16
#